data_AF-A0A1B7NW29-F1
#
_entry.id   AF-A0A1B7NW29-F1
#
_cell.length_a   1.000
_cell.length_b   1.000
_cell.length_c   1.000
_cell.angle_alpha   90.00
_cell.angle_beta   90.00
_cell.angle_gamma   90.00
#
_symmetry.space_group_name_H-M   'P 1'
#
loop_
_entity.id
_entity.type
_entity.pdbx_description
1 polymer ?
#
loop_
_entity_poly.entity_id
_entity_poly.type
_entity_poly.pdbx_seq_one_letter_code
_entity_poly.pdbx_strand_id
1 'polypeptide(L)'
;MEAEIQKRIPGIDHVISEYSVGYLTHASKAYVEDSDPNAPSPLSEAAETISALLLSASGDFSSENETEIQNLIKKFISTLSAANGVDAKSHVPFAAKKLDHTIHVGSQRNMSSTLGLAGGSVDLESANTRKVESRVDKKKLEKAEAKIRAKQERKEMKTVEYEASRLLKEPASTQSYEEFYMAVNPLQLGGDASKSKDVKVEGFDVAISGKRILTDASLTLAYGRRYGLVGQNGIGKSTLLRALSRREVPIPTHISILHVEQEIAGDDTPALQAVLDADVWRKHLLKEQEKISTELASIEEERSSMADTSKDAMRLDKEREALDITLSDIHGKLAEMESDKAEPRAASILAGLGFSPERQQFATKTFSGGWRMRLALARALFCEPDLLLLDEPSNMLDVPSITFLSNYLQTYPSTVLVVSHDRSFLNEVATDIIHQHAERLDYYRGANFESFYATKEERRKTAKREYENQMAQRAHLQAFIDKFRYNAAKSSEAQSRIKKLERMPVLEPPENEYVVHFKFPDVEKLSPPIVQMSEVCFGYTKDKTLLRNVDLDVQLDSRIGIVGPNGAGKTTVLKLLIGQLAPSSGIISQHPRLRIGFFAQHHVDALDMNTSAVGFMAKNYPGRTDEEYRRHLGAFGITGMTGLQKLEFLSGGQKSRVAFACLSLTNPHILVLDEPSNHLDIEAMDALADALKNFQGGVLMVSHDVTMLQNVCTSLWVCDHGTVEKFPGDVKAYKKRITEQANAAGVVTAH
;
A
#
# COMPACT_ATOMS: atom_id res chain seq x y z
N MET A 1 24.54 45.52 1.13
CA MET A 1 24.42 44.37 2.05
C MET A 1 25.19 43.18 1.50
N GLU A 2 24.87 42.67 0.30
CA GLU A 2 25.58 41.52 -0.30
C GLU A 2 27.10 41.70 -0.44
N ALA A 3 27.56 42.82 -1.00
CA ALA A 3 29.00 43.11 -1.11
C ALA A 3 29.71 43.21 0.25
N GLU A 4 29.00 43.55 1.34
CA GLU A 4 29.58 43.57 2.69
C GLU A 4 29.71 42.14 3.26
N ILE A 5 28.78 41.24 2.93
CA ILE A 5 28.86 39.81 3.29
C ILE A 5 30.04 39.15 2.56
N GLN A 6 30.15 39.35 1.25
CA GLN A 6 31.24 38.77 0.44
C GLN A 6 32.63 39.32 0.82
N LYS A 7 32.70 40.58 1.24
CA LYS A 7 33.95 41.16 1.76
C LYS A 7 34.37 40.53 3.09
N ARG A 8 33.40 40.09 3.89
CA ARG A 8 33.65 39.52 5.23
C ARG A 8 33.92 38.02 5.18
N ILE A 9 33.22 37.30 4.31
CA ILE A 9 33.39 35.86 4.08
C ILE A 9 33.90 35.66 2.64
N PRO A 10 35.22 35.74 2.42
CA PRO A 10 35.80 35.58 1.10
C PRO A 10 35.59 34.15 0.61
N GLY A 11 34.87 33.98 -0.50
CA GLY A 11 34.55 32.66 -1.07
C GLY A 11 33.17 32.10 -0.72
N ILE A 12 32.30 32.88 -0.05
CA ILE A 12 30.90 32.50 0.14
C ILE A 12 30.18 32.33 -1.21
N ASP A 13 29.36 31.28 -1.32
CA ASP A 13 28.52 31.06 -2.50
C ASP A 13 27.56 32.24 -2.69
N HIS A 14 27.50 32.75 -3.92
CA HIS A 14 26.62 33.86 -4.31
C HIS A 14 25.16 33.55 -3.97
N VAL A 15 24.75 32.28 -4.06
CA VAL A 15 23.37 31.87 -3.74
C VAL A 15 23.06 32.14 -2.25
N ILE A 16 24.02 31.90 -1.36
CA ILE A 16 23.86 32.10 0.09
C ILE A 16 23.84 33.59 0.43
N SER A 17 24.70 34.40 -0.23
CA SER A 17 24.71 35.85 -0.02
C SER A 17 23.42 36.52 -0.50
N GLU A 18 22.92 36.12 -1.67
CA GLU A 18 21.67 36.62 -2.26
C GLU A 18 20.45 36.21 -1.41
N TYR A 19 20.39 34.94 -0.99
CA TYR A 19 19.33 34.43 -0.11
C TYR A 19 19.27 35.19 1.22
N SER A 20 20.43 35.42 1.84
CA SER A 20 20.51 36.14 3.12
C SER A 20 19.96 37.57 3.01
N VAL A 21 20.27 38.29 1.94
CA VAL A 21 19.75 39.65 1.72
C VAL A 21 18.27 39.64 1.35
N GLY A 22 17.84 38.70 0.50
CA GLY A 22 16.45 38.53 0.11
C GLY A 22 15.54 38.23 1.30
N TYR A 23 15.99 37.35 2.20
CA TYR A 23 15.20 36.95 3.37
C TYR A 23 15.08 38.07 4.41
N LEU A 24 16.15 38.83 4.71
CA LEU A 24 16.07 40.02 5.59
C LEU A 24 15.14 41.10 5.01
N THR A 25 15.23 41.35 3.70
CA THR A 25 14.41 42.38 3.06
C THR A 25 12.93 41.97 3.01
N HIS A 26 12.63 40.69 2.81
CA HIS A 26 11.27 40.18 2.90
C HIS A 26 10.72 40.29 4.33
N ALA A 27 11.49 39.85 5.33
CA ALA A 27 11.11 39.95 6.75
C ALA A 27 10.86 41.40 7.20
N SER A 28 11.61 42.36 6.65
CA SER A 28 11.42 43.79 6.95
C SER A 28 10.10 44.38 6.42
N LYS A 29 9.48 43.75 5.42
CA LYS A 29 8.24 44.20 4.77
C LYS A 29 7.01 43.40 5.23
N ALA A 30 7.24 42.30 5.95
CA ALA A 30 6.16 41.47 6.47
C ALA A 30 5.38 42.26 7.53
N TYR A 31 4.09 42.51 7.26
CA TYR A 31 3.18 43.17 8.18
C TYR A 31 2.79 42.17 9.29
N VAL A 32 2.96 42.56 10.55
CA VAL A 32 2.48 41.77 11.70
C VAL A 32 1.18 42.40 12.16
N GLU A 33 0.08 41.63 12.15
CA GLU A 33 -1.16 42.03 12.81
C GLU A 33 -0.92 42.07 14.34
N ASP A 34 -1.49 43.07 15.02
CA ASP A 34 -1.38 43.28 16.47
C ASP A 34 -1.79 42.03 17.28
N SER A 35 -0.85 41.12 17.49
CA SER A 35 -0.99 39.99 18.41
C SER A 35 0.33 39.74 19.12
N ASP A 36 0.29 39.95 20.43
CA ASP A 36 1.34 39.76 21.45
C ASP A 36 2.48 40.79 21.48
N PRO A 37 2.50 41.73 22.47
CA PRO A 37 3.59 42.71 22.63
C PRO A 37 4.95 42.09 23.04
N ASN A 38 4.98 40.79 23.34
CA ASN A 38 6.20 40.03 23.66
C ASN A 38 6.66 39.08 22.53
N ALA A 39 5.96 39.03 21.39
CA ALA A 39 6.40 38.18 20.28
C ALA A 39 7.65 38.79 19.60
N PRO A 40 8.70 37.99 19.31
CA PRO A 40 9.87 38.49 18.62
C PRO A 40 9.47 38.97 17.22
N SER A 41 9.94 40.16 16.83
CA SER A 41 9.65 40.69 15.50
C SER A 41 10.16 39.71 14.42
N PRO A 42 9.46 39.55 13.28
CA PRO A 42 9.89 38.66 12.19
C PRO A 42 11.31 38.98 11.69
N LEU A 43 11.71 40.25 11.80
CA LEU A 43 13.05 40.70 11.46
C LEU A 43 14.13 40.20 12.44
N SER A 44 13.77 40.02 13.73
CA SER A 44 14.66 39.43 14.75
C SER A 44 14.87 37.94 14.51
N GLU A 45 13.80 37.20 14.19
CA GLU A 45 13.88 35.77 13.88
C GLU A 45 14.66 35.52 12.58
N ALA A 46 14.43 36.36 11.56
CA ALA A 46 15.20 36.32 10.32
C ALA A 46 16.69 36.63 10.55
N ALA A 47 17.02 37.48 11.52
CA ALA A 47 18.40 37.81 11.85
C ALA A 47 19.13 36.64 12.53
N GLU A 48 18.49 35.93 13.45
CA GLU A 48 19.08 34.75 14.11
C GLU A 48 19.37 33.63 13.11
N THR A 49 18.38 33.33 12.25
CA THR A 49 18.52 32.31 11.20
C THR A 49 19.64 32.62 10.21
N ILE A 50 19.77 33.88 9.77
CA ILE A 50 20.87 34.28 8.87
C ILE A 50 22.21 34.34 9.60
N SER A 51 22.24 34.71 10.88
CA SER A 51 23.48 34.68 11.67
C SER A 51 24.05 33.28 11.71
N ALA A 52 23.21 32.28 11.99
CA ALA A 52 23.61 30.87 11.98
C ALA A 52 24.04 30.40 10.58
N LEU A 53 23.32 30.81 9.53
CA LEU A 53 23.65 30.47 8.14
C LEU A 53 25.02 31.02 7.74
N LEU A 54 25.29 32.30 7.99
CA LEU A 54 26.56 32.94 7.63
C LEU A 54 27.72 32.43 8.47
N LEU A 55 27.50 32.10 9.75
CA LEU A 55 28.50 31.44 10.58
C LEU A 55 28.87 30.08 9.99
N SER A 56 27.88 29.24 9.66
CA SER A 56 28.13 27.93 9.05
C SER A 56 28.82 28.03 7.68
N ALA A 57 28.44 29.01 6.85
CA ALA A 57 29.02 29.24 5.54
C ALA A 57 30.46 29.80 5.61
N SER A 58 30.83 30.46 6.71
CA SER A 58 32.19 30.97 6.92
C SER A 58 33.20 29.87 7.29
N GLY A 59 32.73 28.73 7.81
CA GLY A 59 33.59 27.61 8.24
C GLY A 59 34.47 27.91 9.46
N ASP A 60 34.42 29.13 10.01
CA ASP A 60 35.19 29.57 11.17
C ASP A 60 34.24 29.92 12.34
N PHE A 61 34.23 29.05 13.34
CA PHE A 61 33.38 29.15 14.54
C PHE A 61 34.08 29.85 15.71
N SER A 62 35.11 30.64 15.45
CA SER A 62 35.74 31.46 16.48
C SER A 62 34.76 32.49 17.06
N SER A 63 34.86 32.73 18.37
CA SER A 63 34.01 33.71 19.06
C SER A 63 34.18 35.13 18.51
N GLU A 64 35.35 35.45 17.96
CA GLU A 64 35.61 36.72 17.28
C GLU A 64 34.78 36.84 15.99
N ASN A 65 34.80 35.82 15.12
CA ASN A 65 34.06 35.83 13.87
C ASN A 65 32.53 35.82 14.10
N GLU A 66 32.05 35.09 15.11
CA GLU A 66 30.64 35.12 15.52
C GLU A 66 30.19 36.53 15.92
N THR A 67 30.99 37.23 16.75
CA THR A 67 30.65 38.60 17.16
C THR A 67 30.66 39.57 15.98
N GLU A 68 31.55 39.39 15.01
CA GLU A 68 31.64 40.25 13.83
C GLU A 68 30.49 40.00 12.84
N ILE A 69 30.05 38.75 12.64
CA ILE A 69 28.85 38.42 11.86
C ILE A 69 27.59 38.98 12.51
N GLN A 70 27.45 38.84 13.84
CA GLN A 70 26.33 39.42 14.57
C GLN A 70 26.30 40.96 14.48
N ASN A 71 27.46 41.62 14.52
CA ASN A 71 27.55 43.08 14.35
C ASN A 71 27.17 43.53 12.94
N LEU A 72 27.55 42.76 11.92
CA LEU A 72 27.20 43.02 10.51
C LEU A 72 25.68 42.88 10.28
N ILE A 73 25.05 41.87 10.87
CA ILE A 73 23.60 41.68 10.79
C ILE A 73 22.83 42.76 11.56
N LYS A 74 23.30 43.15 12.76
CA LYS A 74 22.73 44.29 13.51
C LYS A 74 22.77 45.59 12.70
N LYS A 75 23.84 45.83 11.94
CA LYS A 75 23.96 46.98 11.03
C LYS A 75 22.94 46.90 9.88
N PHE A 76 22.65 45.71 9.35
CA PHE A 76 21.62 45.55 8.32
C PHE A 76 20.21 45.78 8.86
N ILE A 77 19.91 45.28 10.06
CA ILE A 77 18.62 45.52 10.73
C ILE A 77 18.39 47.01 10.94
N SER A 78 19.37 47.74 11.47
CA SER A 78 19.21 49.19 11.71
C SER A 78 19.03 49.99 10.43
N THR A 79 19.68 49.57 9.34
CA THR A 79 19.52 50.19 8.01
C THR A 79 18.13 49.91 7.45
N LEU A 80 17.62 48.68 7.60
CA LEU A 80 16.30 48.26 7.11
C LEU A 80 15.16 48.85 7.94
N SER A 81 15.31 48.96 9.26
CA SER A 81 14.32 49.59 10.14
C SER A 81 14.21 51.10 9.90
N ALA A 82 15.34 51.78 9.66
CA ALA A 82 15.37 53.19 9.29
C ALA A 82 14.71 53.46 7.93
N ALA A 83 14.89 52.56 6.96
CA ALA A 83 14.27 52.68 5.63
C ALA A 83 12.74 52.49 5.65
N ASN A 84 12.22 51.71 6.60
CA ASN A 84 10.79 51.39 6.72
C ASN A 84 10.03 52.29 7.73
N GLY A 85 10.67 53.32 8.29
CA GLY A 85 10.00 54.33 9.13
C GLY A 85 9.55 53.82 10.51
N VAL A 86 10.23 52.79 11.06
CA VAL A 86 9.95 52.26 12.39
C VAL A 86 11.03 52.76 13.36
N ASP A 87 10.76 53.87 14.04
CA ASP A 87 11.60 54.32 15.15
C ASP A 87 11.38 53.42 16.37
N ALA A 88 12.46 52.79 16.85
CA ALA A 88 12.47 51.74 17.85
C ALA A 88 12.15 52.18 19.31
N LYS A 89 11.51 53.34 19.53
CA LYS A 89 11.18 53.83 20.89
C LYS A 89 9.94 54.75 20.94
N SER A 90 8.73 54.23 20.75
CA SER A 90 7.54 54.72 21.50
C SER A 90 6.32 53.82 21.30
N HIS A 91 5.91 53.11 22.36
CA HIS A 91 4.59 52.49 22.47
C HIS A 91 3.84 53.16 23.63
N VAL A 92 2.87 54.04 23.33
CA VAL A 92 1.58 54.18 24.05
C VAL A 92 0.56 54.75 23.03
N PRO A 93 -0.71 54.28 23.02
CA PRO A 93 -1.56 54.27 21.81
C PRO A 93 -2.50 55.47 21.73
N PHE A 94 -2.95 55.82 20.52
CA PHE A 94 -4.14 56.66 20.35
C PHE A 94 -5.00 56.27 19.16
N ALA A 95 -6.30 56.29 19.44
CA ALA A 95 -7.42 55.80 18.67
C ALA A 95 -7.68 56.56 17.36
N ALA A 96 -8.32 55.83 16.44
CA ALA A 96 -8.92 56.34 15.22
C ALA A 96 -9.86 57.54 15.45
N LYS A 97 -9.74 58.57 14.61
CA LYS A 97 -10.75 59.63 14.43
C LYS A 97 -11.51 59.42 13.12
N LYS A 98 -12.83 59.29 13.26
CA LYS A 98 -13.88 59.23 12.23
C LYS A 98 -14.08 60.55 11.49
N LEU A 99 -14.80 60.49 10.36
CA LEU A 99 -16.03 61.25 10.02
C LEU A 99 -16.69 60.54 8.82
N ASP A 100 -17.80 59.80 8.98
CA ASP A 100 -19.23 60.21 8.96
C ASP A 100 -19.75 60.65 7.57
N HIS A 101 -20.62 59.85 6.94
CA HIS A 101 -22.08 60.13 6.96
C HIS A 101 -22.94 59.01 6.33
N THR A 102 -24.06 58.80 7.02
CA THR A 102 -25.12 57.78 7.01
C THR A 102 -26.08 57.86 5.81
N ILE A 103 -26.61 56.71 5.30
CA ILE A 103 -28.08 56.46 5.18
C ILE A 103 -28.32 54.93 5.31
N HIS A 104 -29.22 54.58 6.22
CA HIS A 104 -29.65 53.23 6.57
C HIS A 104 -31.14 53.10 6.25
N VAL A 105 -31.52 52.21 5.34
CA VAL A 105 -32.86 51.60 5.20
C VAL A 105 -32.61 50.27 4.49
N GLY A 106 -32.97 49.08 4.96
CA GLY A 106 -33.95 48.67 5.94
C GLY A 106 -34.68 47.45 5.35
N SER A 107 -34.76 46.38 6.14
CA SER A 107 -35.58 45.17 5.99
C SER A 107 -35.01 43.96 5.23
N GLN A 108 -35.02 42.88 6.02
CA GLN A 108 -34.69 41.48 5.76
C GLN A 108 -35.65 40.83 4.75
N ARG A 109 -35.19 39.77 4.07
CA ARG A 109 -35.70 38.40 4.30
C ARG A 109 -34.96 37.37 3.43
N ASN A 110 -34.67 36.25 4.07
CA ASN A 110 -34.23 34.99 3.51
C ASN A 110 -35.12 34.54 2.33
N MET A 111 -34.56 33.86 1.33
CA MET A 111 -34.76 32.42 1.12
C MET A 111 -34.15 31.97 -0.22
N SER A 112 -33.25 30.99 -0.16
CA SER A 112 -33.01 30.06 -1.27
C SER A 112 -34.28 29.28 -1.58
N SER A 113 -34.57 29.07 -2.87
CA SER A 113 -35.28 27.85 -3.29
C SER A 113 -34.92 27.50 -4.72
N THR A 114 -34.10 26.46 -4.83
CA THR A 114 -34.08 25.52 -5.95
C THR A 114 -35.39 24.73 -6.00
N LEU A 115 -35.77 24.37 -7.24
CA LEU A 115 -36.55 23.19 -7.66
C LEU A 115 -38.05 23.34 -7.96
N GLY A 116 -38.45 22.83 -9.14
CA GLY A 116 -39.83 22.52 -9.52
C GLY A 116 -40.20 22.96 -10.95
N LEU A 117 -39.71 22.30 -12.01
CA LEU A 117 -40.39 21.23 -12.76
C LEU A 117 -41.76 21.59 -13.37
N ALA A 118 -41.83 21.36 -14.69
CA ALA A 118 -43.00 21.06 -15.53
C ALA A 118 -43.88 22.22 -16.06
N GLY A 119 -43.90 22.30 -17.40
CA GLY A 119 -45.10 22.60 -18.19
C GLY A 119 -45.37 24.07 -18.50
N GLY A 120 -45.61 24.35 -19.79
CA GLY A 120 -46.33 25.56 -20.21
C GLY A 120 -45.51 26.48 -21.12
N SER A 121 -45.81 26.37 -22.41
CA SER A 121 -45.60 27.34 -23.48
C SER A 121 -45.73 28.81 -23.05
N VAL A 122 -44.75 29.65 -23.39
CA VAL A 122 -44.99 30.98 -23.97
C VAL A 122 -43.82 31.35 -24.89
N ASP A 123 -44.11 31.44 -26.18
CA ASP A 123 -43.33 32.16 -27.18
C ASP A 123 -43.22 33.64 -26.81
N LEU A 124 -42.02 34.22 -26.92
CA LEU A 124 -41.89 35.65 -27.15
C LEU A 124 -40.64 35.93 -28.01
N GLU A 125 -40.78 35.68 -29.32
CA GLU A 125 -40.02 36.44 -30.31
C GLU A 125 -40.46 37.90 -30.28
N SER A 126 -39.53 38.82 -30.00
CA SER A 126 -39.42 40.06 -30.78
C SER A 126 -38.12 40.81 -30.44
N ALA A 127 -37.26 40.82 -31.45
CA ALA A 127 -36.21 41.78 -31.76
C ALA A 127 -36.07 43.02 -30.86
N ASN A 128 -34.87 43.23 -30.30
CA ASN A 128 -34.11 44.42 -30.67
C ASN A 128 -32.61 44.28 -30.37
N THR A 129 -31.86 44.59 -31.42
CA THR A 129 -30.41 44.67 -31.50
C THR A 129 -29.81 45.58 -30.43
N ARG A 130 -29.02 45.03 -29.51
CA ARG A 130 -27.91 45.76 -28.87
C ARG A 130 -26.68 44.85 -28.80
N LYS A 131 -25.62 45.28 -29.50
CA LYS A 131 -24.26 44.74 -29.38
C LYS A 131 -23.89 44.70 -27.90
N VAL A 132 -23.77 43.51 -27.32
CA VAL A 132 -23.14 43.33 -26.01
C VAL A 132 -21.64 43.23 -26.27
N GLU A 133 -20.95 44.36 -26.15
CA GLU A 133 -19.51 44.33 -25.94
C GLU A 133 -19.27 43.73 -24.54
N SER A 134 -18.71 42.52 -24.50
CA SER A 134 -18.27 41.87 -23.28
C SER A 134 -17.04 42.60 -22.73
N ARG A 135 -17.26 43.72 -22.03
CA ARG A 135 -16.19 44.37 -21.28
C ARG A 135 -16.14 43.74 -19.89
N VAL A 136 -15.22 42.78 -19.75
CA VAL A 136 -14.98 42.07 -18.50
C VAL A 136 -14.40 43.05 -17.47
N ASP A 137 -15.11 43.23 -16.35
CA ASP A 137 -14.65 44.01 -15.19
C ASP A 137 -13.34 43.41 -14.66
N LYS A 138 -12.19 43.98 -15.05
CA LYS A 138 -10.85 43.51 -14.64
C LYS A 138 -10.75 43.31 -13.11
N LYS A 139 -11.36 44.20 -12.32
CA LYS A 139 -11.40 44.10 -10.85
C LYS A 139 -12.20 42.90 -10.31
N LYS A 140 -13.26 42.46 -11.00
CA LYS A 140 -14.03 41.27 -10.58
C LYS A 140 -13.30 39.99 -10.96
N LEU A 141 -12.63 39.99 -12.10
CA LEU A 141 -11.83 38.87 -12.57
C LEU A 141 -10.59 38.66 -11.69
N GLU A 142 -9.89 39.74 -11.36
CA GLU A 142 -8.75 39.74 -10.44
C GLU A 142 -9.16 39.31 -9.01
N LYS A 143 -10.35 39.71 -8.54
CA LYS A 143 -10.87 39.26 -7.24
C LYS A 143 -11.32 37.78 -7.25
N ALA A 144 -11.72 37.26 -8.41
CA ALA A 144 -12.04 35.85 -8.57
C ALA A 144 -10.76 35.00 -8.66
N GLU A 145 -9.76 35.45 -9.42
CA GLU A 145 -8.43 34.84 -9.50
C GLU A 145 -7.73 34.86 -8.14
N ALA A 146 -7.78 35.97 -7.40
CA ALA A 146 -7.23 36.05 -6.04
C ALA A 146 -7.94 35.11 -5.06
N LYS A 147 -9.26 34.91 -5.19
CA LYS A 147 -9.99 33.93 -4.37
C LYS A 147 -9.63 32.49 -4.72
N ILE A 148 -9.43 32.19 -6.00
CA ILE A 148 -9.01 30.85 -6.45
C ILE A 148 -7.59 30.58 -5.98
N ARG A 149 -6.70 31.58 -6.13
CA ARG A 149 -5.31 31.52 -5.67
C ARG A 149 -5.20 31.39 -4.16
N ALA A 150 -5.95 32.16 -3.38
CA ALA A 150 -6.00 32.00 -1.92
C ALA A 150 -6.58 30.64 -1.48
N LYS A 151 -7.47 30.04 -2.29
CA LYS A 151 -7.99 28.69 -2.04
C LYS A 151 -6.98 27.60 -2.40
N GLN A 152 -6.15 27.83 -3.43
CA GLN A 152 -5.01 26.98 -3.80
C GLN A 152 -3.89 27.09 -2.77
N GLU A 153 -3.48 28.30 -2.38
CA GLU A 153 -2.44 28.55 -1.36
C GLU A 153 -2.85 28.00 0.02
N ARG A 154 -4.14 28.05 0.39
CA ARG A 154 -4.64 27.37 1.61
C ARG A 154 -4.63 25.85 1.52
N LYS A 155 -4.79 25.28 0.32
CA LYS A 155 -4.63 23.83 0.11
C LYS A 155 -3.14 23.46 0.20
N GLU A 156 -2.27 24.24 -0.45
CA GLU A 156 -0.82 24.06 -0.43
C GLU A 156 -0.24 24.22 0.99
N MET A 157 -0.64 25.24 1.75
CA MET A 157 -0.20 25.42 3.14
C MET A 157 -0.67 24.28 4.06
N LYS A 158 -1.89 23.75 3.88
CA LYS A 158 -2.34 22.56 4.62
C LYS A 158 -1.54 21.31 4.26
N THR A 159 -1.20 21.12 2.99
CA THR A 159 -0.34 19.99 2.56
C THR A 159 1.09 20.15 3.08
N VAL A 160 1.64 21.36 3.11
CA VAL A 160 2.99 21.63 3.63
C VAL A 160 3.05 21.51 5.16
N GLU A 161 2.03 21.97 5.90
CA GLU A 161 1.92 21.73 7.35
C GLU A 161 1.79 20.24 7.67
N TYR A 162 1.07 19.48 6.85
CA TYR A 162 0.95 18.03 6.96
C TYR A 162 2.27 17.30 6.65
N GLU A 163 3.03 17.74 5.63
CA GLU A 163 4.35 17.18 5.31
C GLU A 163 5.43 17.54 6.35
N ALA A 164 5.41 18.76 6.90
CA ALA A 164 6.34 19.18 7.94
C ALA A 164 6.10 18.45 9.28
N SER A 165 4.84 18.17 9.61
CA SER A 165 4.50 17.37 10.80
C SER A 165 4.76 15.87 10.61
N ARG A 166 4.83 15.37 9.36
CA ARG A 166 5.26 14.01 8.99
C ARG A 166 6.76 13.78 9.16
N LEU A 167 7.60 14.78 8.87
CA LEU A 167 9.06 14.68 9.08
C LEU A 167 9.47 14.73 10.55
N LEU A 168 8.67 15.37 11.42
CA LEU A 168 8.94 15.47 12.86
C LEU A 168 8.45 14.27 13.68
N LYS A 169 7.73 13.32 13.05
CA LYS A 169 7.12 12.15 13.71
C LYS A 169 7.40 10.85 12.97
N GLU A 170 8.63 10.62 12.50
CA GLU A 170 9.06 9.24 12.33
C GLU A 170 9.30 8.65 13.72
N PRO A 171 8.47 7.70 14.21
CA PRO A 171 8.88 6.93 15.37
C PRO A 171 10.14 6.17 14.96
N ALA A 172 11.22 6.37 15.71
CA ALA A 172 12.38 5.50 15.64
C ALA A 172 11.91 4.05 15.64
N SER A 173 12.59 3.20 14.87
CA SER A 173 12.30 1.78 14.62
C SER A 173 12.36 0.86 15.87
N THR A 174 12.11 1.41 17.06
CA THR A 174 12.29 0.81 18.39
C THR A 174 11.07 0.96 19.31
N GLN A 175 9.91 1.43 18.82
CA GLN A 175 8.67 1.35 19.61
C GLN A 175 8.17 -0.10 19.68
N SER A 176 7.81 -0.56 20.88
CA SER A 176 7.23 -1.89 21.08
C SER A 176 5.87 -1.99 20.38
N TYR A 177 5.58 -3.12 19.72
CA TYR A 177 4.29 -3.36 19.04
C TYR A 177 3.08 -3.08 19.96
N GLU A 178 3.21 -3.40 21.26
CA GLU A 178 2.16 -3.17 22.25
C GLU A 178 1.87 -1.66 22.45
N GLU A 179 2.90 -0.82 22.52
CA GLU A 179 2.78 0.64 22.66
C GLU A 179 2.16 1.27 21.42
N PHE A 180 2.60 0.83 20.23
CA PHE A 180 2.02 1.27 18.97
C PHE A 180 0.54 0.90 18.86
N TYR A 181 0.17 -0.34 19.22
CA TYR A 181 -1.21 -0.79 19.17
C TYR A 181 -2.12 0.01 20.12
N MET A 182 -1.68 0.27 21.36
CA MET A 182 -2.45 1.07 22.32
C MET A 182 -2.59 2.54 21.90
N ALA A 183 -1.56 3.11 21.28
CA ALA A 183 -1.60 4.48 20.76
C ALA A 183 -2.57 4.62 19.57
N VAL A 184 -2.60 3.61 18.70
CA VAL A 184 -3.49 3.59 17.52
C VAL A 184 -4.91 3.19 17.90
N ASN A 185 -5.11 2.35 18.91
CA ASN A 185 -6.41 1.82 19.34
C ASN A 185 -6.64 2.04 20.85
N PRO A 186 -6.90 3.28 21.29
CA PRO A 186 -7.17 3.55 22.70
C PRO A 186 -8.49 2.92 23.15
N LEU A 187 -8.49 2.23 24.31
CA LEU A 187 -9.72 1.77 24.96
C LEU A 187 -10.51 3.01 25.40
N GLN A 188 -11.58 3.32 24.68
CA GLN A 188 -12.50 4.36 25.10
C GLN A 188 -13.40 3.79 26.21
N LEU A 189 -13.10 4.18 27.45
CA LEU A 189 -13.96 3.97 28.61
C LEU A 189 -15.17 4.92 28.54
N GLY A 190 -16.25 4.50 27.89
CA GLY A 190 -17.52 5.25 27.90
C GLY A 190 -18.39 4.98 26.69
N GLY A 191 -19.71 4.88 26.91
CA GLY A 191 -20.69 4.33 25.98
C GLY A 191 -20.73 5.02 24.61
N ASP A 192 -20.31 4.28 23.58
CA ASP A 192 -20.27 4.76 22.19
C ASP A 192 -20.97 3.80 21.22
N ALA A 193 -21.91 2.98 21.73
CA ALA A 193 -22.77 2.11 20.91
C ALA A 193 -23.60 2.87 19.84
N SER A 194 -23.53 4.20 19.78
CA SER A 194 -24.29 5.08 18.89
C SER A 194 -23.48 5.75 17.77
N LYS A 195 -22.14 5.61 17.71
CA LYS A 195 -21.36 6.19 16.60
C LYS A 195 -21.25 5.21 15.43
N SER A 196 -21.48 5.70 14.22
CA SER A 196 -21.32 4.89 13.00
C SER A 196 -19.88 4.39 12.89
N LYS A 197 -19.71 3.10 12.60
CA LYS A 197 -18.42 2.46 12.32
C LYS A 197 -17.99 2.59 10.84
N ASP A 198 -18.71 3.39 10.06
CA ASP A 198 -18.38 3.65 8.66
C ASP A 198 -17.16 4.59 8.55
N VAL A 199 -16.23 4.26 7.66
CA VAL A 199 -15.07 5.10 7.34
C VAL A 199 -15.38 5.87 6.06
N LYS A 200 -15.49 7.20 6.17
CA LYS A 200 -15.63 8.09 5.02
C LYS A 200 -14.59 9.19 5.08
N VAL A 201 -13.67 9.16 4.12
CA VAL A 201 -12.60 10.15 3.96
C VAL A 201 -12.66 10.70 2.55
N GLU A 202 -12.70 12.02 2.40
CA GLU A 202 -12.76 12.68 1.10
C GLU A 202 -11.54 13.59 0.93
N GLY A 203 -10.99 13.61 -0.29
CA GLY A 203 -9.93 14.54 -0.70
C GLY A 203 -8.61 14.35 0.04
N PHE A 204 -8.14 13.11 0.14
CA PHE A 204 -6.82 12.80 0.71
C PHE A 204 -5.80 12.49 -0.39
N ASP A 205 -4.56 12.91 -0.14
CA ASP A 205 -3.41 12.68 -1.01
C ASP A 205 -2.45 11.73 -0.32
N VAL A 206 -1.88 10.80 -1.07
CA VAL A 206 -0.85 9.88 -0.56
C VAL A 206 0.36 9.94 -1.50
N ALA A 207 1.53 10.25 -0.93
CA ALA A 207 2.78 10.31 -1.66
C ALA A 207 3.93 9.64 -0.89
N ILE A 208 4.76 8.88 -1.61
CA ILE A 208 5.99 8.26 -1.10
C ILE A 208 7.17 8.73 -1.94
N SER A 209 8.22 9.19 -1.28
CA SER A 209 9.53 9.50 -1.91
C SER A 209 9.41 10.36 -3.18
N GLY A 210 8.48 11.34 -3.16
CA GLY A 210 8.22 12.23 -4.30
C GLY A 210 7.29 11.68 -5.40
N LYS A 211 6.89 10.40 -5.35
CA LYS A 211 5.90 9.82 -6.27
C LYS A 211 4.50 9.94 -5.66
N ARG A 212 3.58 10.58 -6.39
CA ARG A 212 2.15 10.64 -6.04
C ARG A 212 1.52 9.27 -6.31
N ILE A 213 0.87 8.72 -5.28
CA ILE A 213 0.20 7.42 -5.32
C ILE A 213 -1.31 7.60 -5.44
N LEU A 214 -1.86 8.59 -4.74
CA LEU A 214 -3.25 9.01 -4.81
C LEU A 214 -3.32 10.55 -4.75
N THR A 215 -4.21 11.12 -5.56
CA THR A 215 -4.45 12.57 -5.66
C THR A 215 -5.96 12.83 -5.57
N ASP A 216 -6.38 13.66 -4.61
CA ASP A 216 -7.78 14.02 -4.28
C ASP A 216 -8.70 12.80 -4.18
N ALA A 217 -8.20 11.70 -3.61
CA ALA A 217 -8.92 10.44 -3.57
C ALA A 217 -9.99 10.44 -2.46
N SER A 218 -11.06 9.67 -2.66
CA SER A 218 -12.10 9.44 -1.66
C SER A 218 -12.16 7.97 -1.24
N LEU A 219 -12.06 7.72 0.06
CA LEU A 219 -12.14 6.40 0.68
C LEU A 219 -13.49 6.23 1.40
N THR A 220 -14.33 5.31 0.92
CA THR A 220 -15.61 4.98 1.59
C THR A 220 -15.67 3.48 1.90
N LEU A 221 -15.61 3.14 3.19
CA LEU A 221 -15.76 1.79 3.71
C LEU A 221 -16.98 1.75 4.64
N ALA A 222 -18.00 0.98 4.27
CA ALA A 222 -19.16 0.76 5.12
C ALA A 222 -18.91 -0.43 6.05
N TYR A 223 -19.43 -0.36 7.27
CA TYR A 223 -19.26 -1.39 8.28
C TYR A 223 -19.83 -2.74 7.84
N GLY A 224 -19.10 -3.83 8.11
CA GLY A 224 -19.51 -5.21 7.77
C GLY A 224 -19.36 -5.58 6.29
N ARG A 225 -18.80 -4.69 5.46
CA ARG A 225 -18.47 -4.98 4.06
C ARG A 225 -17.04 -5.48 3.90
N ARG A 226 -16.81 -6.23 2.81
CA ARG A 226 -15.51 -6.82 2.47
C ARG A 226 -15.04 -6.25 1.15
N TYR A 227 -14.00 -5.41 1.23
CA TYR A 227 -13.45 -4.70 0.09
C TYR A 227 -12.21 -5.42 -0.42
N GLY A 228 -12.20 -5.75 -1.72
CA GLY A 228 -10.99 -6.20 -2.42
C GLY A 228 -10.30 -5.02 -3.11
N LEU A 229 -9.08 -4.68 -2.69
CA LEU A 229 -8.28 -3.64 -3.34
C LEU A 229 -7.42 -4.25 -4.45
N VAL A 230 -7.71 -3.90 -5.69
CA VAL A 230 -7.06 -4.42 -6.90
C VAL A 230 -6.37 -3.29 -7.65
N GLY A 231 -5.15 -3.56 -8.12
CA GLY A 231 -4.35 -2.63 -8.91
C GLY A 231 -3.00 -3.23 -9.28
N GLN A 232 -2.27 -2.58 -10.19
CA GLN A 232 -0.93 -3.01 -10.63
C GLN A 232 0.10 -2.92 -9.48
N ASN A 233 1.16 -3.71 -9.56
CA ASN A 233 2.25 -3.69 -8.59
C ASN A 233 3.05 -2.40 -8.70
N GLY A 234 3.39 -1.84 -7.53
CA GLY A 234 4.09 -0.56 -7.44
C GLY A 234 3.20 0.68 -7.64
N ILE A 235 1.88 0.52 -7.69
CA ILE A 235 0.93 1.65 -7.65
C ILE A 235 0.73 2.22 -6.23
N GLY A 236 1.10 1.46 -5.20
CA GLY A 236 1.03 1.91 -3.80
C GLY A 236 -0.11 1.31 -2.97
N LYS A 237 -0.56 0.08 -3.24
CA LYS A 237 -1.60 -0.62 -2.45
C LYS A 237 -1.17 -0.85 -1.00
N SER A 238 -0.01 -1.47 -0.80
CA SER A 238 0.60 -1.67 0.54
C SER A 238 0.87 -0.34 1.24
N THR A 239 1.26 0.68 0.48
CA THR A 239 1.42 2.04 0.99
C THR A 239 0.12 2.62 1.51
N LEU A 240 -0.99 2.46 0.79
CA LEU A 240 -2.29 2.91 1.23
C LEU A 240 -2.67 2.19 2.54
N LEU A 241 -2.47 0.88 2.63
CA LEU A 241 -2.72 0.13 3.87
C LEU A 241 -1.87 0.63 5.05
N ARG A 242 -0.58 0.90 4.84
CA ARG A 242 0.30 1.52 5.84
C ARG A 242 -0.18 2.89 6.29
N ALA A 243 -0.56 3.74 5.35
CA ALA A 243 -1.07 5.08 5.65
C ALA A 243 -2.38 5.00 6.46
N LEU A 244 -3.25 4.03 6.16
CA LEU A 244 -4.45 3.76 6.93
C LEU A 244 -4.12 3.23 8.34
N SER A 245 -3.19 2.28 8.45
CA SER A 245 -2.83 1.67 9.75
C SER A 245 -2.16 2.66 10.70
N ARG A 246 -1.36 3.59 10.16
CA ARG A 246 -0.71 4.67 10.92
C ARG A 246 -1.63 5.87 11.18
N ARG A 247 -2.89 5.82 10.73
CA ARG A 247 -3.84 6.94 10.77
C ARG A 247 -3.30 8.23 10.14
N GLU A 248 -2.45 8.12 9.12
CA GLU A 248 -2.02 9.25 8.29
C GLU A 248 -3.25 9.81 7.55
N VAL A 249 -4.12 8.91 7.10
CA VAL A 249 -5.46 9.24 6.62
C VAL A 249 -6.38 9.48 7.82
N PRO A 250 -7.21 10.54 7.85
CA PRO A 250 -8.03 10.91 9.01
C PRO A 250 -9.17 9.90 9.24
N ILE A 251 -8.87 8.79 9.90
CA ILE A 251 -9.84 7.76 10.30
C ILE A 251 -10.30 8.04 11.74
N PRO A 252 -11.62 7.94 12.03
CA PRO A 252 -12.13 8.12 13.39
C PRO A 252 -11.44 7.24 14.44
N THR A 253 -11.16 7.81 15.63
CA THR A 253 -10.39 7.16 16.70
C THR A 253 -11.12 6.02 17.41
N HIS A 254 -12.46 5.97 17.31
CA HIS A 254 -13.28 4.89 17.87
C HIS A 254 -13.28 3.62 17.02
N ILE A 255 -12.72 3.66 15.81
CA ILE A 255 -12.60 2.50 14.92
C ILE A 255 -11.26 1.84 15.19
N SER A 256 -11.29 0.58 15.62
CA SER A 256 -10.08 -0.23 15.80
C SER A 256 -9.54 -0.70 14.45
N ILE A 257 -8.25 -0.46 14.20
CA ILE A 257 -7.59 -0.84 12.95
C ILE A 257 -6.46 -1.81 13.28
N LEU A 258 -6.36 -2.89 12.51
CA LEU A 258 -5.22 -3.78 12.56
C LEU A 258 -4.75 -4.10 11.14
N HIS A 259 -3.45 -3.96 10.93
CA HIS A 259 -2.80 -4.21 9.65
C HIS A 259 -1.81 -5.36 9.76
N VAL A 260 -2.00 -6.35 8.89
CA VAL A 260 -1.09 -7.50 8.76
C VAL A 260 -0.17 -7.23 7.58
N GLU A 261 1.00 -6.67 7.87
CA GLU A 261 1.95 -6.24 6.85
C GLU A 261 3.15 -7.18 6.67
N GLN A 262 3.69 -7.73 7.77
CA GLN A 262 4.98 -8.41 7.77
C GLN A 262 5.03 -9.61 8.73
N GLU A 263 6.00 -10.49 8.47
CA GLU A 263 6.35 -11.60 9.36
C GLU A 263 6.72 -11.07 10.74
N ILE A 264 6.18 -11.69 11.79
CA ILE A 264 6.53 -11.32 13.16
C ILE A 264 7.96 -11.79 13.44
N ALA A 265 8.75 -10.96 14.12
CA ALA A 265 10.05 -11.39 14.63
C ALA A 265 9.86 -12.61 15.56
N GLY A 266 10.65 -13.65 15.34
CA GLY A 266 10.48 -14.88 16.11
C GLY A 266 11.10 -14.75 17.50
N ASP A 267 10.28 -14.98 18.52
CA ASP A 267 10.63 -14.93 19.93
C ASP A 267 10.57 -16.34 20.57
N ASP A 268 10.85 -16.42 21.87
CA ASP A 268 10.76 -17.65 22.67
C ASP A 268 9.33 -18.03 23.08
N THR A 269 8.36 -17.16 22.83
CA THR A 269 6.95 -17.39 23.17
C THR A 269 6.36 -18.53 22.33
N PRO A 270 5.54 -19.42 22.92
CA PRO A 270 4.78 -20.41 22.16
C PRO A 270 3.80 -19.76 21.18
N ALA A 271 3.52 -20.41 20.04
CA ALA A 271 2.59 -19.88 19.04
C ALA A 271 1.18 -19.60 19.61
N LEU A 272 0.63 -20.50 20.42
CA LEU A 272 -0.68 -20.30 21.07
C LEU A 272 -0.67 -19.06 21.96
N GLN A 273 0.36 -18.91 22.79
CA GLN A 273 0.50 -17.76 23.68
C GLN A 273 0.67 -16.46 22.89
N ALA A 274 1.42 -16.47 21.79
CA ALA A 274 1.59 -15.30 20.93
C ALA A 274 0.27 -14.81 20.30
N VAL A 275 -0.68 -15.71 20.05
CA VAL A 275 -2.04 -15.37 19.61
C VAL A 275 -2.85 -14.76 20.75
N LEU A 276 -2.81 -15.37 21.93
CA LEU A 276 -3.51 -14.85 23.11
C LEU A 276 -2.99 -13.47 23.53
N ASP A 277 -1.68 -13.26 23.43
CA ASP A 277 -1.00 -11.99 23.72
C ASP A 277 -1.26 -10.91 22.66
N ALA A 278 -1.86 -11.26 21.51
CA ALA A 278 -2.22 -10.27 20.49
C ALA A 278 -3.33 -9.32 20.98
N ASP A 279 -4.21 -9.82 21.84
CA ASP A 279 -5.17 -8.99 22.54
C ASP A 279 -4.48 -8.28 23.71
N VAL A 280 -3.85 -7.15 23.38
CA VAL A 280 -3.11 -6.30 24.31
C VAL A 280 -4.00 -5.87 25.49
N TRP A 281 -5.29 -5.63 25.24
CA TRP A 281 -6.22 -5.20 26.28
C TRP A 281 -6.57 -6.33 27.24
N ARG A 282 -6.82 -7.55 26.74
CA ARG A 282 -6.98 -8.74 27.60
C ARG A 282 -5.74 -8.96 28.47
N LYS A 283 -4.54 -8.89 27.88
CA LYS A 283 -3.27 -9.05 28.62
C LYS A 283 -3.09 -7.97 29.68
N HIS A 284 -3.43 -6.71 29.37
CA HIS A 284 -3.38 -5.61 30.33
C HIS A 284 -4.37 -5.82 31.48
N LEU A 285 -5.62 -6.18 31.18
CA LEU A 285 -6.66 -6.42 32.18
C LEU A 285 -6.35 -7.60 33.09
N LEU A 286 -5.78 -8.69 32.56
CA LEU A 286 -5.33 -9.83 33.37
C LEU A 286 -4.18 -9.43 34.31
N LYS A 287 -3.21 -8.64 33.83
CA LYS A 287 -2.12 -8.12 34.67
C LYS A 287 -2.64 -7.16 35.74
N GLU A 288 -3.62 -6.31 35.42
CA GLU A 288 -4.25 -5.44 36.42
C GLU A 288 -5.08 -6.22 37.43
N GLN A 289 -5.82 -7.24 36.99
CA GLN A 289 -6.54 -8.15 37.87
C GLN A 289 -5.59 -8.83 38.86
N GLU A 290 -4.46 -9.36 38.37
CA GLU A 290 -3.46 -10.00 39.22
C GLU A 290 -2.86 -9.01 40.22
N LYS A 291 -2.46 -7.80 39.77
CA LYS A 291 -1.96 -6.74 40.65
C LYS A 291 -2.96 -6.36 41.74
N ILE A 292 -4.21 -6.06 41.38
CA ILE A 292 -5.25 -5.69 42.33
C ILE A 292 -5.52 -6.84 43.30
N SER A 293 -5.52 -8.09 42.82
CA SER A 293 -5.69 -9.26 43.71
C SER A 293 -4.55 -9.42 44.71
N THR A 294 -3.31 -9.15 44.30
CA THR A 294 -2.14 -9.17 45.21
C THR A 294 -2.18 -8.01 46.21
N GLU A 295 -2.61 -6.82 45.78
CA GLU A 295 -2.79 -5.66 46.65
C GLU A 295 -3.90 -5.91 47.68
N LEU A 296 -5.05 -6.45 47.26
CA LEU A 296 -6.14 -6.83 48.16
C LEU A 296 -5.70 -7.88 49.19
N ALA A 297 -4.92 -8.89 48.78
CA ALA A 297 -4.37 -9.87 49.71
C ALA A 297 -3.44 -9.23 50.75
N SER A 298 -2.57 -8.30 50.32
CA SER A 298 -1.69 -7.57 51.25
C SER A 298 -2.46 -6.67 52.22
N ILE A 299 -3.50 -5.98 51.76
CA ILE A 299 -4.38 -5.15 52.59
C ILE A 299 -5.15 -6.03 53.59
N GLU A 300 -5.59 -7.22 53.20
CA GLU A 300 -6.28 -8.16 54.09
C GLU A 300 -5.36 -8.71 55.18
N GLU A 301 -4.10 -9.01 54.85
CA GLU A 301 -3.06 -9.37 55.83
C GLU A 301 -2.79 -8.21 56.81
N GLU A 302 -2.56 -6.99 56.31
CA GLU A 302 -2.33 -5.81 57.16
C GLU A 302 -3.54 -5.51 58.06
N ARG A 303 -4.76 -5.59 57.52
CA ARG A 303 -6.02 -5.40 58.27
C ARG A 303 -6.17 -6.45 59.37
N SER A 304 -5.84 -7.72 59.09
CA SER A 304 -5.95 -8.81 60.07
C SER A 304 -5.04 -8.62 61.29
N SER A 305 -3.96 -7.85 61.15
CA SER A 305 -3.00 -7.53 62.21
C SER A 305 -3.38 -6.30 63.05
N MET A 306 -4.37 -5.51 62.62
CA MET A 306 -4.78 -4.26 63.26
C MET A 306 -6.07 -4.40 64.07
N ALA A 307 -6.23 -3.58 65.12
CA ALA A 307 -7.47 -3.52 65.90
C ALA A 307 -8.53 -2.63 65.22
N ASP A 308 -9.80 -3.09 65.23
CA ASP A 308 -10.97 -2.50 64.52
C ASP A 308 -11.22 -0.99 64.75
N THR A 309 -10.62 -0.37 65.77
CA THR A 309 -10.89 1.03 66.15
C THR A 309 -9.85 2.03 65.64
N SER A 310 -8.84 1.62 64.87
CA SER A 310 -7.81 2.52 64.37
C SER A 310 -8.29 3.32 63.15
N LYS A 311 -7.83 4.58 63.01
CA LYS A 311 -8.09 5.39 61.80
C LYS A 311 -7.48 4.75 60.54
N ASP A 312 -6.41 3.97 60.72
CA ASP A 312 -5.73 3.27 59.64
C ASP A 312 -6.57 2.09 59.14
N ALA A 313 -7.28 1.38 60.02
CA ALA A 313 -8.24 0.34 59.63
C ALA A 313 -9.36 0.90 58.75
N MET A 314 -9.93 2.07 59.10
CA MET A 314 -10.96 2.72 58.27
C MET A 314 -10.42 3.21 56.91
N ARG A 315 -9.12 3.52 56.81
CA ARG A 315 -8.49 3.91 55.54
C ARG A 315 -8.29 2.70 54.65
N LEU A 316 -7.76 1.60 55.19
CA LEU A 316 -7.58 0.33 54.49
C LEU A 316 -8.91 -0.24 53.99
N ASP A 317 -9.99 -0.10 54.77
CA ASP A 317 -11.34 -0.53 54.34
C ASP A 317 -11.85 0.25 53.12
N LYS A 318 -11.58 1.56 53.05
CA LYS A 318 -11.94 2.38 51.87
C LYS A 318 -11.09 2.06 50.65
N GLU A 319 -9.79 1.84 50.85
CA GLU A 319 -8.87 1.45 49.76
C GLU A 319 -9.26 0.07 49.20
N ARG A 320 -9.63 -0.88 50.07
CA ARG A 320 -10.20 -2.17 49.68
C ARG A 320 -11.50 -2.02 48.90
N GLU A 321 -12.48 -1.26 49.41
CA GLU A 321 -13.76 -1.05 48.71
C GLU A 321 -13.56 -0.44 47.31
N ALA A 322 -12.62 0.49 47.16
CA ALA A 322 -12.29 1.09 45.87
C ALA A 322 -11.67 0.07 44.90
N LEU A 323 -10.74 -0.77 45.39
CA LEU A 323 -10.11 -1.84 44.61
C LEU A 323 -11.09 -2.97 44.24
N ASP A 324 -12.05 -3.30 45.11
CA ASP A 324 -13.09 -4.29 44.81
C ASP A 324 -14.03 -3.80 43.70
N ILE A 325 -14.35 -2.50 43.66
CA ILE A 325 -15.14 -1.90 42.57
C ILE A 325 -14.38 -1.98 41.24
N THR A 326 -13.10 -1.58 41.22
CA THR A 326 -12.30 -1.64 39.99
C THR A 326 -12.08 -3.08 39.53
N LEU A 327 -11.88 -4.02 40.45
CA LEU A 327 -11.81 -5.45 40.15
C LEU A 327 -13.11 -5.96 39.53
N SER A 328 -14.28 -5.59 40.08
CA SER A 328 -15.58 -5.94 39.49
C SER A 328 -15.73 -5.40 38.06
N ASP A 329 -15.30 -4.15 37.80
CA ASP A 329 -15.34 -3.56 36.46
C ASP A 329 -14.41 -4.29 35.48
N ILE A 330 -13.22 -4.71 35.93
CA ILE A 330 -12.29 -5.51 35.14
C ILE A 330 -12.89 -6.88 34.83
N HIS A 331 -13.49 -7.56 35.82
CA HIS A 331 -14.18 -8.83 35.62
C HIS A 331 -15.34 -8.71 34.62
N GLY A 332 -16.13 -7.63 34.70
CA GLY A 332 -17.18 -7.32 33.73
C GLY A 332 -16.64 -7.22 32.30
N LYS A 333 -15.54 -6.50 32.11
CA LYS A 333 -14.90 -6.37 30.78
C LYS A 333 -14.25 -7.65 30.28
N LEU A 334 -13.59 -8.43 31.15
CA LEU A 334 -13.03 -9.72 30.77
C LEU A 334 -14.13 -10.71 30.35
N ALA A 335 -15.31 -10.62 30.97
CA ALA A 335 -16.48 -11.39 30.56
C ALA A 335 -17.05 -10.92 29.21
N GLU A 336 -17.13 -9.60 28.96
CA GLU A 336 -17.52 -9.04 27.65
C GLU A 336 -16.57 -9.45 26.52
N MET A 337 -15.27 -9.55 26.82
CA MET A 337 -14.23 -10.03 25.88
C MET A 337 -14.21 -11.56 25.72
N GLU A 338 -15.10 -12.30 26.38
CA GLU A 338 -15.15 -13.77 26.40
C GLU A 338 -13.78 -14.42 26.72
N SER A 339 -13.04 -13.88 27.70
CA SER A 339 -11.67 -14.29 28.03
C SER A 339 -11.52 -15.80 28.31
N ASP A 340 -12.56 -16.45 28.84
CA ASP A 340 -12.56 -17.90 29.14
C ASP A 340 -12.59 -18.78 27.88
N LYS A 341 -13.21 -18.30 26.78
CA LYS A 341 -13.27 -19.01 25.49
C LYS A 341 -12.09 -18.68 24.57
N ALA A 342 -11.23 -17.75 24.99
CA ALA A 342 -10.14 -17.24 24.18
C ALA A 342 -9.14 -18.33 23.77
N GLU A 343 -8.76 -19.23 24.67
CA GLU A 343 -7.77 -20.28 24.38
C GLU A 343 -8.29 -21.33 23.37
N PRO A 344 -9.48 -21.92 23.53
CA PRO A 344 -10.09 -22.76 22.50
C PRO A 344 -10.23 -22.06 21.14
N ARG A 345 -10.63 -20.78 21.13
CA ARG A 345 -10.75 -19.98 19.91
C ARG A 345 -9.41 -19.75 19.22
N ALA A 346 -8.37 -19.41 19.98
CA ALA A 346 -7.03 -19.24 19.43
C ALA A 346 -6.49 -20.56 18.85
N ALA A 347 -6.71 -21.68 19.54
CA ALA A 347 -6.29 -23.01 19.09
C ALA A 347 -7.02 -23.43 17.81
N SER A 348 -8.32 -23.13 17.65
CA SER A 348 -9.08 -23.46 16.44
C SER A 348 -8.65 -22.63 15.24
N ILE A 349 -8.40 -21.32 15.40
CA ILE A 349 -7.86 -20.45 14.34
C ILE A 349 -6.48 -20.94 13.90
N LEU A 350 -5.61 -21.29 14.84
CA LEU A 350 -4.28 -21.84 14.55
C LEU A 350 -4.39 -23.17 13.81
N ALA A 351 -5.28 -24.07 14.23
CA ALA A 351 -5.53 -25.34 13.53
C ALA A 351 -6.02 -25.11 12.10
N GLY A 352 -6.94 -24.15 11.89
CA GLY A 352 -7.43 -23.70 10.58
C GLY A 352 -6.32 -23.25 9.63
N LEU A 353 -5.32 -22.55 10.17
CA LEU A 353 -4.14 -22.09 9.41
C LEU A 353 -3.05 -23.17 9.27
N GLY A 354 -3.28 -24.37 9.80
CA GLY A 354 -2.42 -25.55 9.62
C GLY A 354 -1.47 -25.86 10.78
N PHE A 355 -1.58 -25.20 11.93
CA PHE A 355 -0.80 -25.53 13.12
C PHE A 355 -1.39 -26.76 13.84
N SER A 356 -0.67 -27.88 13.81
CA SER A 356 -1.02 -29.05 14.63
C SER A 356 -0.95 -28.72 16.14
N PRO A 357 -1.68 -29.45 17.01
CA PRO A 357 -1.66 -29.20 18.45
C PRO A 357 -0.24 -29.19 19.06
N GLU A 358 0.65 -30.06 18.58
CA GLU A 358 2.06 -30.08 18.98
C GLU A 358 2.80 -28.80 18.57
N ARG A 359 2.57 -28.32 17.34
CA ARG A 359 3.22 -27.09 16.83
C ARG A 359 2.72 -25.85 17.54
N GLN A 360 1.49 -25.83 18.04
CA GLN A 360 0.96 -24.68 18.79
C GLN A 360 1.80 -24.38 20.05
N GLN A 361 2.51 -25.38 20.59
CA GLN A 361 3.38 -25.25 21.75
C GLN A 361 4.83 -24.86 21.39
N PHE A 362 5.22 -24.89 20.11
CA PHE A 362 6.57 -24.54 19.70
C PHE A 362 6.81 -23.03 19.75
N ALA A 363 8.04 -22.66 20.09
CA ALA A 363 8.48 -21.28 20.15
C ALA A 363 8.46 -20.60 18.77
N THR A 364 8.06 -19.34 18.72
CA THR A 364 7.86 -18.61 17.46
C THR A 364 9.13 -18.48 16.60
N LYS A 365 10.31 -18.44 17.23
CA LYS A 365 11.61 -18.46 16.55
C LYS A 365 11.88 -19.71 15.71
N THR A 366 11.27 -20.85 16.04
CA THR A 366 11.50 -22.12 15.33
C THR A 366 10.75 -22.20 14.00
N PHE A 367 9.73 -21.36 13.81
CA PHE A 367 8.97 -21.29 12.58
C PHE A 367 9.73 -20.56 11.49
N SER A 368 9.57 -21.03 10.25
CA SER A 368 10.02 -20.29 9.07
C SER A 368 9.12 -19.07 8.83
N GLY A 369 9.59 -18.13 8.00
CA GLY A 369 8.89 -16.88 7.71
C GLY A 369 7.41 -17.04 7.35
N GLY A 370 7.08 -17.96 6.44
CA GLY A 370 5.68 -18.25 6.08
C GLY A 370 4.80 -18.74 7.24
N TRP A 371 5.36 -19.50 8.18
CA TRP A 371 4.64 -19.88 9.40
C TRP A 371 4.49 -18.71 10.37
N ARG A 372 5.46 -17.80 10.44
CA ARG A 372 5.35 -16.56 11.23
C ARG A 372 4.33 -15.60 10.63
N MET A 373 4.19 -15.56 9.31
CA MET A 373 3.11 -14.83 8.64
C MET A 373 1.73 -15.43 8.98
N ARG A 374 1.59 -16.77 8.98
CA ARG A 374 0.36 -17.43 9.43
C ARG A 374 0.02 -17.11 10.88
N LEU A 375 1.04 -17.03 11.73
CA LEU A 375 0.85 -16.60 13.11
C LEU A 375 0.38 -15.14 13.18
N ALA A 376 0.93 -14.24 12.35
CA ALA A 376 0.46 -12.85 12.27
C ALA A 376 -1.00 -12.74 11.85
N LEU A 377 -1.39 -13.56 10.87
CA LEU A 377 -2.78 -13.68 10.46
C LEU A 377 -3.65 -14.23 11.59
N ALA A 378 -3.22 -15.27 12.31
CA ALA A 378 -3.94 -15.83 13.46
C ALA A 378 -4.18 -14.78 14.55
N ARG A 379 -3.15 -14.00 14.89
CA ARG A 379 -3.23 -12.87 15.83
C ARG A 379 -4.29 -11.86 15.38
N ALA A 380 -4.28 -11.51 14.10
CA ALA A 380 -5.21 -10.53 13.58
C ALA A 380 -6.66 -11.00 13.51
N LEU A 381 -6.88 -12.27 13.15
CA LEU A 381 -8.21 -12.88 13.17
C LEU A 381 -8.74 -13.03 14.59
N PHE A 382 -7.86 -13.25 15.58
CA PHE A 382 -8.23 -13.38 16.98
C PHE A 382 -8.63 -12.05 17.64
N CYS A 383 -7.96 -10.94 17.29
CA CYS A 383 -8.28 -9.61 17.83
C CYS A 383 -9.61 -9.03 17.34
N GLU A 384 -10.15 -9.54 16.23
CA GLU A 384 -11.43 -9.11 15.62
C GLU A 384 -11.61 -7.57 15.50
N PRO A 385 -10.67 -6.83 14.88
CA PRO A 385 -10.78 -5.36 14.72
C PRO A 385 -12.01 -4.95 13.88
N ASP A 386 -12.45 -3.70 14.06
CA ASP A 386 -13.53 -3.08 13.28
C ASP A 386 -13.16 -2.90 11.80
N LEU A 387 -11.88 -2.62 11.54
CA LEU A 387 -11.26 -2.57 10.22
C LEU A 387 -10.03 -3.47 10.16
N LEU A 388 -10.17 -4.62 9.53
CA LEU A 388 -9.09 -5.56 9.28
C LEU A 388 -8.44 -5.26 7.92
N LEU A 389 -7.13 -4.97 7.92
CA LEU A 389 -6.33 -4.69 6.73
C LEU A 389 -5.39 -5.89 6.47
N LEU A 390 -5.60 -6.58 5.33
CA LEU A 390 -4.77 -7.72 4.92
C LEU A 390 -4.00 -7.40 3.64
N ASP A 391 -2.66 -7.46 3.69
CA ASP A 391 -1.80 -7.27 2.53
C ASP A 391 -1.32 -8.63 1.98
N GLU A 392 -1.81 -9.03 0.80
CA GLU A 392 -1.49 -10.26 0.09
C GLU A 392 -1.43 -11.55 0.95
N PRO A 393 -2.50 -11.88 1.71
CA PRO A 393 -2.48 -13.03 2.60
C PRO A 393 -2.31 -14.37 1.86
N SER A 394 -2.65 -14.44 0.57
CA SER A 394 -2.59 -15.67 -0.23
C SER A 394 -1.17 -16.17 -0.50
N ASN A 395 -0.15 -15.31 -0.53
CA ASN A 395 1.17 -15.65 -1.06
C ASN A 395 1.98 -16.67 -0.22
N MET A 396 1.61 -16.86 1.05
CA MET A 396 2.34 -17.73 2.00
C MET A 396 1.45 -18.84 2.58
N LEU A 397 0.23 -18.99 2.04
CA LEU A 397 -0.78 -19.93 2.52
C LEU A 397 -0.92 -21.12 1.57
N ASP A 398 -1.10 -22.29 2.16
CA ASP A 398 -1.42 -23.50 1.41
C ASP A 398 -2.89 -23.48 0.97
N VAL A 399 -3.24 -24.32 0.00
CA VAL A 399 -4.64 -24.48 -0.46
C VAL A 399 -5.63 -24.73 0.69
N PRO A 400 -5.38 -25.61 1.70
CA PRO A 400 -6.28 -25.77 2.83
C PRO A 400 -6.41 -24.49 3.68
N SER A 401 -5.28 -23.82 3.97
CA SER A 401 -5.26 -22.61 4.81
C SER A 401 -5.93 -21.42 4.12
N ILE A 402 -5.77 -21.26 2.80
CA ILE A 402 -6.49 -20.24 2.01
C ILE A 402 -7.99 -20.53 2.03
N THR A 403 -8.38 -21.79 1.89
CA THR A 403 -9.81 -22.19 1.92
C THR A 403 -10.42 -21.90 3.29
N PHE A 404 -9.72 -22.24 4.38
CA PHE A 404 -10.14 -21.88 5.74
C PHE A 404 -10.29 -20.37 5.91
N LEU A 405 -9.27 -19.60 5.51
CA LEU A 405 -9.30 -18.13 5.59
C LEU A 405 -10.47 -17.55 4.80
N SER A 406 -10.73 -18.05 3.59
CA SER A 406 -11.82 -17.58 2.74
C SER A 406 -13.18 -17.81 3.40
N ASN A 407 -13.41 -19.00 3.95
CA ASN A 407 -14.63 -19.33 4.66
C ASN A 407 -14.80 -18.50 5.95
N TYR A 408 -13.71 -18.31 6.72
CA TYR A 408 -13.73 -17.51 7.93
C TYR A 408 -14.04 -16.04 7.65
N LEU A 409 -13.43 -15.47 6.59
CA LEU A 409 -13.66 -14.08 6.20
C LEU A 409 -15.07 -13.84 5.63
N GLN A 410 -15.73 -14.84 5.05
CA GLN A 410 -17.12 -14.72 4.61
C GLN A 410 -18.08 -14.46 5.78
N THR A 411 -17.85 -15.09 6.93
CA THR A 411 -18.65 -14.94 8.15
C THR A 411 -18.16 -13.82 9.07
N TYR A 412 -17.11 -13.10 8.68
CA TYR A 412 -16.49 -12.08 9.52
C TYR A 412 -17.46 -10.87 9.71
N PRO A 413 -17.74 -10.46 10.96
CA PRO A 413 -18.79 -9.47 11.26
C PRO A 413 -18.38 -8.03 10.95
N SER A 414 -17.08 -7.73 11.00
CA SER A 414 -16.52 -6.38 10.84
C SER A 414 -16.06 -6.10 9.41
N THR A 415 -15.51 -4.91 9.18
CA THR A 415 -15.06 -4.48 7.85
C THR A 415 -13.72 -5.12 7.52
N VAL A 416 -13.56 -5.64 6.31
CA VAL A 416 -12.28 -6.19 5.84
C VAL A 416 -11.86 -5.47 4.57
N LEU A 417 -10.62 -5.01 4.50
CA LEU A 417 -9.97 -4.52 3.28
C LEU A 417 -8.81 -5.46 2.95
N VAL A 418 -8.94 -6.22 1.87
CA VAL A 418 -7.91 -7.16 1.43
C VAL A 418 -7.27 -6.71 0.13
N VAL A 419 -5.94 -6.62 0.13
CA VAL A 419 -5.15 -6.56 -1.10
C VAL A 419 -4.80 -7.99 -1.49
N SER A 420 -5.20 -8.43 -2.68
CA SER A 420 -4.80 -9.72 -3.21
C SER A 420 -4.76 -9.69 -4.74
N HIS A 421 -3.91 -10.53 -5.31
CA HIS A 421 -3.90 -10.85 -6.73
C HIS A 421 -4.61 -12.16 -7.06
N ASP A 422 -5.03 -12.93 -6.04
CA ASP A 422 -5.73 -14.18 -6.23
C ASP A 422 -7.20 -13.92 -6.59
N ARG A 423 -7.55 -14.26 -7.83
CA ARG A 423 -8.89 -14.13 -8.40
C ARG A 423 -9.91 -14.97 -7.66
N SER A 424 -9.55 -16.20 -7.30
CA SER A 424 -10.46 -17.14 -6.66
C SER A 424 -10.79 -16.67 -5.25
N PHE A 425 -9.77 -16.23 -4.52
CA PHE A 425 -9.92 -15.67 -3.19
C PHE A 425 -10.78 -14.39 -3.19
N LEU A 426 -10.51 -13.44 -4.08
CA LEU A 426 -11.30 -12.21 -4.20
C LEU A 426 -12.75 -12.49 -4.61
N ASN A 427 -12.99 -13.47 -5.48
CA ASN A 427 -14.34 -13.89 -5.86
C ASN A 427 -15.12 -14.52 -4.70
N GLU A 428 -14.47 -15.24 -3.80
CA GLU A 428 -15.10 -15.90 -2.65
C GLU A 428 -15.32 -14.94 -1.46
N VAL A 429 -14.44 -13.96 -1.25
CA VAL A 429 -14.46 -13.11 -0.04
C VAL A 429 -15.05 -11.72 -0.28
N ALA A 430 -14.73 -11.06 -1.40
CA ALA A 430 -15.05 -9.65 -1.59
C ALA A 430 -16.52 -9.43 -1.96
N THR A 431 -17.15 -8.44 -1.30
CA THR A 431 -18.49 -7.93 -1.64
C THR A 431 -18.41 -6.74 -2.59
N ASP A 432 -17.33 -5.98 -2.48
CA ASP A 432 -17.08 -4.76 -3.25
C ASP A 432 -15.61 -4.75 -3.69
N ILE A 433 -15.34 -4.28 -4.90
CA ILE A 433 -13.97 -4.14 -5.42
C ILE A 433 -13.63 -2.67 -5.51
N ILE A 434 -12.47 -2.32 -4.95
CA ILE A 434 -11.84 -1.00 -5.09
C ILE A 434 -10.71 -1.16 -6.11
N HIS A 435 -10.82 -0.49 -7.25
CA HIS A 435 -9.80 -0.51 -8.28
C HIS A 435 -8.93 0.75 -8.17
N GLN A 436 -7.66 0.57 -7.83
CA GLN A 436 -6.67 1.64 -7.82
C GLN A 436 -5.99 1.74 -9.20
N HIS A 437 -6.13 2.89 -9.83
CA HIS A 437 -5.50 3.23 -11.12
C HIS A 437 -5.35 4.73 -11.24
N ALA A 438 -4.37 5.22 -12.02
CA ALA A 438 -4.19 6.63 -12.35
C ALA A 438 -4.36 7.60 -11.16
N GLU A 439 -3.74 7.28 -10.01
CA GLU A 439 -3.81 8.09 -8.78
C GLU A 439 -5.23 8.26 -8.18
N ARG A 440 -6.19 7.44 -8.57
CA ARG A 440 -7.59 7.46 -8.08
C ARG A 440 -8.10 6.07 -7.67
N LEU A 441 -9.20 6.06 -6.93
CA LEU A 441 -9.89 4.85 -6.46
C LEU A 441 -11.30 4.78 -7.06
N ASP A 442 -11.55 3.75 -7.85
CA ASP A 442 -12.88 3.46 -8.42
C ASP A 442 -13.59 2.36 -7.65
N TYR A 443 -14.88 2.54 -7.38
CA TYR A 443 -15.69 1.60 -6.62
C TYR A 443 -16.63 0.79 -7.50
N TYR A 444 -16.62 -0.53 -7.29
CA TYR A 444 -17.51 -1.48 -7.92
C TYR A 444 -18.29 -2.19 -6.82
N ARG A 445 -19.54 -1.77 -6.62
CA ARG A 445 -20.39 -2.25 -5.51
C ARG A 445 -21.15 -3.51 -5.87
N GLY A 446 -21.24 -4.46 -4.94
CA GLY A 446 -22.01 -5.70 -5.10
C GLY A 446 -21.51 -6.58 -6.25
N ALA A 447 -20.20 -6.54 -6.48
CA ALA A 447 -19.55 -7.15 -7.63
C ALA A 447 -18.39 -8.02 -7.15
N ASN A 448 -18.44 -9.31 -7.46
CA ASN A 448 -17.30 -10.21 -7.32
C ASN A 448 -16.24 -9.84 -8.37
N PHE A 449 -15.00 -10.30 -8.20
CA PHE A 449 -13.88 -9.97 -9.09
C PHE A 449 -14.19 -10.20 -10.59
N GLU A 450 -14.85 -11.30 -10.95
CA GLU A 450 -15.25 -11.58 -12.34
C GLU A 450 -16.21 -10.51 -12.92
N SER A 451 -17.24 -10.15 -12.16
CA SER A 451 -18.21 -9.13 -12.59
C SER A 451 -17.58 -7.74 -12.70
N PHE A 452 -16.64 -7.42 -11.80
CA PHE A 452 -15.79 -6.24 -11.90
C PHE A 452 -14.96 -6.25 -13.19
N TYR A 453 -14.27 -7.34 -13.48
CA TYR A 453 -13.41 -7.45 -14.65
C TYR A 453 -14.21 -7.31 -15.95
N ALA A 454 -15.36 -7.98 -16.06
CA ALA A 454 -16.27 -7.84 -17.19
C ALA A 454 -16.78 -6.40 -17.37
N THR A 455 -17.21 -5.75 -16.28
CA THR A 455 -17.68 -4.35 -16.30
C THR A 455 -16.56 -3.40 -16.70
N LYS A 456 -15.34 -3.61 -16.18
CA LYS A 456 -14.15 -2.82 -16.53
C LYS A 456 -13.82 -2.94 -18.01
N GLU A 457 -13.82 -4.16 -18.54
CA GLU A 457 -13.60 -4.39 -19.97
C GLU A 457 -14.66 -3.75 -20.85
N GLU A 458 -15.94 -3.84 -20.47
CA GLU A 458 -17.04 -3.25 -21.24
C GLU A 458 -16.96 -1.71 -21.24
N ARG A 459 -16.71 -1.10 -20.08
CA ARG A 459 -16.45 0.35 -19.97
C ARG A 459 -15.28 0.77 -20.85
N ARG A 460 -14.19 -0.02 -20.86
CA ARG A 460 -13.01 0.24 -21.71
C ARG A 460 -13.33 0.15 -23.20
N LYS A 461 -13.99 -0.93 -23.64
CA LYS A 461 -14.38 -1.12 -25.05
C LYS A 461 -15.30 0.02 -25.51
N THR A 462 -16.19 0.48 -24.64
CA THR A 462 -17.08 1.63 -24.90
C THR A 462 -16.30 2.93 -25.02
N ALA A 463 -15.44 3.25 -24.04
CA ALA A 463 -14.59 4.45 -24.07
C ALA A 463 -13.66 4.47 -25.29
N LYS A 464 -13.09 3.33 -25.68
CA LYS A 464 -12.24 3.21 -26.89
C LYS A 464 -13.03 3.50 -28.17
N ARG A 465 -14.23 2.93 -28.31
CA ARG A 465 -15.10 3.19 -29.47
C ARG A 465 -15.53 4.64 -29.54
N GLU A 466 -15.91 5.24 -28.41
CA GLU A 466 -16.28 6.66 -28.33
C GLU A 466 -15.11 7.56 -28.74
N TYR A 467 -13.91 7.28 -28.25
CA TYR A 467 -12.68 7.99 -28.62
C TYR A 467 -12.37 7.85 -30.11
N GLU A 468 -12.38 6.62 -30.66
CA GLU A 468 -12.13 6.36 -32.08
C GLU A 468 -13.16 7.07 -32.98
N ASN A 469 -14.43 7.03 -32.61
CA ASN A 469 -15.50 7.73 -33.33
C ASN A 469 -15.30 9.25 -33.31
N GLN A 470 -14.93 9.82 -32.15
CA GLN A 470 -14.68 11.25 -32.03
C GLN A 470 -13.43 11.67 -32.82
N MET A 471 -12.36 10.88 -32.78
CA MET A 471 -11.14 11.12 -33.55
C MET A 471 -11.39 11.04 -35.06
N ALA A 472 -12.17 10.06 -35.52
CA ALA A 472 -12.57 9.96 -36.92
C ALA A 472 -13.41 11.17 -37.36
N GLN A 473 -14.35 11.62 -36.53
CA GLN A 473 -15.14 12.83 -36.81
C GLN A 473 -14.25 14.08 -36.86
N ARG A 474 -13.31 14.23 -35.93
CA ARG A 474 -12.33 15.33 -35.91
C ARG A 474 -11.45 15.30 -37.16
N ALA A 475 -10.90 14.14 -37.52
CA ALA A 475 -10.08 13.97 -38.72
C ALA A 475 -10.88 14.31 -40.00
N HIS A 476 -12.14 13.89 -40.09
CA HIS A 476 -13.01 14.22 -41.22
C HIS A 476 -13.32 15.73 -41.32
N LEU A 477 -13.61 16.37 -40.18
CA LEU A 477 -13.81 17.83 -40.13
C LEU A 477 -12.52 18.58 -40.50
N GLN A 478 -11.37 18.12 -40.01
CA GLN A 478 -10.05 18.70 -40.28
C GLN A 478 -9.69 18.58 -41.78
N ALA A 479 -9.87 17.40 -42.38
CA ALA A 479 -9.61 17.20 -43.81
C ALA A 479 -10.50 18.09 -44.70
N PHE A 480 -11.75 18.34 -44.28
CA PHE A 480 -12.63 19.29 -44.98
C PHE A 480 -12.15 20.74 -44.81
N ILE A 481 -11.74 21.14 -43.61
CA ILE A 481 -11.20 22.46 -43.33
C ILE A 481 -9.95 22.68 -44.18
N ASP A 482 -8.98 21.77 -44.15
CA ASP A 482 -7.72 21.90 -44.89
C ASP A 482 -7.92 21.99 -46.41
N LYS A 483 -8.90 21.25 -46.95
CA LYS A 483 -9.21 21.26 -48.38
C LYS A 483 -9.93 22.53 -48.84
N PHE A 484 -10.76 23.15 -48.00
CA PHE A 484 -11.65 24.24 -48.41
C PHE A 484 -11.36 25.60 -47.72
N ARG A 485 -10.35 25.68 -46.85
CA ARG A 485 -9.95 26.91 -46.15
C ARG A 485 -9.59 28.06 -47.09
N TYR A 486 -8.98 27.77 -48.23
CA TYR A 486 -8.52 28.76 -49.20
C TYR A 486 -9.50 29.02 -50.35
N ASN A 487 -10.63 28.32 -50.39
CA ASN A 487 -11.64 28.49 -51.45
C ASN A 487 -12.72 29.49 -51.01
N ALA A 488 -12.81 30.64 -51.67
CA ALA A 488 -13.70 31.74 -51.31
C ALA A 488 -15.18 31.32 -51.22
N ALA A 489 -15.64 30.42 -52.10
CA ALA A 489 -17.05 30.01 -52.18
C ALA A 489 -17.52 29.10 -51.03
N LYS A 490 -16.61 28.34 -50.38
CA LYS A 490 -16.94 27.42 -49.27
C LYS A 490 -16.33 27.84 -47.93
N SER A 491 -15.81 29.06 -47.87
CA SER A 491 -15.13 29.63 -46.70
C SER A 491 -16.04 29.76 -45.47
N SER A 492 -17.32 30.12 -45.65
CA SER A 492 -18.30 30.21 -44.56
C SER A 492 -18.64 28.85 -43.95
N GLU A 493 -18.72 27.80 -44.76
CA GLU A 493 -18.98 26.43 -44.31
C GLU A 493 -17.76 25.84 -43.57
N ALA A 494 -16.55 26.13 -44.06
CA ALA A 494 -15.30 25.80 -43.37
C ALA A 494 -15.20 26.51 -42.00
N GLN A 495 -15.54 27.80 -41.91
CA GLN A 495 -15.58 28.53 -40.63
C GLN A 495 -16.60 27.98 -39.63
N SER A 496 -17.78 27.53 -40.10
CA SER A 496 -18.77 26.87 -39.24
C SER A 496 -18.25 25.56 -38.65
N ARG A 497 -17.54 24.78 -39.46
CA ARG A 497 -16.92 23.51 -39.02
C ARG A 497 -15.71 23.72 -38.10
N ILE A 498 -14.94 24.80 -38.28
CA ILE A 498 -13.89 25.23 -37.33
C ILE A 498 -14.50 25.50 -35.95
N LYS A 499 -15.58 26.27 -35.88
CA LYS A 499 -16.29 26.52 -34.61
C LYS A 499 -16.87 25.24 -33.98
N LYS A 500 -17.35 24.29 -34.80
CA LYS A 500 -17.79 22.97 -34.32
C LYS A 500 -16.62 22.17 -33.75
N LEU A 501 -15.46 22.21 -34.39
CA LEU A 501 -14.25 21.53 -33.92
C LEU A 501 -13.77 22.10 -32.58
N GLU A 502 -13.78 23.43 -32.42
CA GLU A 502 -13.41 24.13 -31.17
C GLU A 502 -14.39 23.85 -30.02
N ARG A 503 -15.67 23.63 -30.33
CA ARG A 503 -16.71 23.34 -29.31
C ARG A 503 -16.76 21.87 -28.89
N MET A 504 -16.14 20.96 -29.66
CA MET A 504 -16.08 19.54 -29.30
C MET A 504 -15.12 19.34 -28.11
N PRO A 505 -15.57 18.74 -26.99
CA PRO A 505 -14.70 18.48 -25.85
C PRO A 505 -13.53 17.59 -26.27
N VAL A 506 -12.32 17.93 -25.83
CA VAL A 506 -11.15 17.07 -26.00
C VAL A 506 -11.33 15.88 -25.08
N LEU A 507 -11.68 14.72 -25.65
CA LEU A 507 -11.59 13.46 -24.92
C LEU A 507 -10.12 13.11 -24.75
N GLU A 508 -9.75 12.75 -23.53
CA GLU A 508 -8.46 12.15 -23.25
C GLU A 508 -8.39 10.77 -23.93
N PRO A 509 -7.23 10.37 -24.47
CA PRO A 509 -7.07 9.03 -24.99
C PRO A 509 -7.37 8.01 -23.89
N PRO A 510 -8.15 6.94 -24.19
CA PRO A 510 -8.38 5.88 -23.22
C PRO A 510 -7.02 5.31 -22.79
N GLU A 511 -6.91 4.98 -21.51
CA GLU A 511 -5.69 4.40 -20.95
C GLU A 511 -5.27 3.18 -21.79
N ASN A 512 -4.04 3.21 -22.29
CA ASN A 512 -3.49 2.07 -23.02
C ASN A 512 -3.30 0.92 -22.05
N GLU A 513 -3.85 -0.24 -22.41
CA GLU A 513 -3.62 -1.46 -21.65
C GLU A 513 -2.13 -1.76 -21.68
N TYR A 514 -1.53 -1.87 -20.50
CA TYR A 514 -0.18 -2.34 -20.37
C TYR A 514 -0.18 -3.86 -20.63
N VAL A 515 -0.21 -4.25 -21.90
CA VAL A 515 -0.20 -5.66 -22.26
C VAL A 515 1.23 -6.16 -22.10
N VAL A 516 1.45 -6.95 -21.05
CA VAL A 516 2.67 -7.74 -20.93
C VAL A 516 2.53 -8.88 -21.92
N HIS A 517 3.53 -9.05 -22.77
CA HIS A 517 3.69 -10.28 -23.54
C HIS A 517 4.92 -10.97 -22.97
N PHE A 518 4.82 -12.26 -22.65
CA PHE A 518 6.00 -13.09 -22.40
C PHE A 518 6.27 -13.91 -23.66
N LYS A 519 7.53 -13.92 -24.11
CA LYS A 519 7.93 -14.75 -25.24
C LYS A 519 9.15 -15.57 -24.86
N PHE A 520 8.97 -16.89 -24.74
CA PHE A 520 10.07 -17.83 -24.61
C PHE A 520 10.62 -18.19 -26.00
N PRO A 521 11.93 -18.48 -26.10
CA PRO A 521 12.55 -18.92 -27.35
C PRO A 521 12.06 -20.31 -27.76
N ASP A 522 12.16 -20.60 -29.06
CA ASP A 522 11.87 -21.93 -29.60
C ASP A 522 12.91 -22.96 -29.12
N VAL A 523 12.46 -24.19 -28.88
CA VAL A 523 13.26 -25.24 -28.25
C VAL A 523 13.83 -26.20 -29.29
N GLU A 524 15.11 -26.55 -29.14
CA GLU A 524 15.76 -27.58 -29.96
C GLU A 524 15.20 -28.97 -29.61
N LYS A 525 14.97 -29.81 -30.63
CA LYS A 525 14.45 -31.17 -30.39
C LYS A 525 15.53 -32.06 -29.78
N LEU A 526 15.18 -32.74 -28.67
CA LEU A 526 16.01 -33.75 -28.02
C LEU A 526 15.37 -35.14 -28.16
N SER A 527 16.20 -36.18 -28.26
CA SER A 527 15.75 -37.57 -28.23
C SER A 527 15.49 -38.02 -26.79
N PRO A 528 14.37 -38.72 -26.51
CA PRO A 528 14.13 -39.35 -25.21
C PRO A 528 15.22 -40.38 -24.86
N PRO A 529 15.48 -40.66 -23.56
CA PRO A 529 14.85 -40.07 -22.37
C PRO A 529 15.39 -38.68 -22.03
N ILE A 530 14.52 -37.78 -21.55
CA ILE A 530 14.89 -36.39 -21.26
C ILE A 530 15.31 -36.24 -19.79
N VAL A 531 14.38 -36.43 -18.85
CA VAL A 531 14.68 -36.56 -17.43
C VAL A 531 13.79 -37.65 -16.84
N GLN A 532 14.40 -38.62 -16.18
CA GLN A 532 13.70 -39.71 -15.52
C GLN A 532 14.27 -39.93 -14.12
N MET A 533 13.38 -39.98 -13.13
CA MET A 533 13.66 -40.37 -11.75
C MET A 533 13.06 -41.74 -11.51
N SER A 534 13.86 -42.66 -10.97
CA SER A 534 13.42 -44.02 -10.63
C SER A 534 13.81 -44.38 -9.21
N GLU A 535 12.81 -44.72 -8.39
CA GLU A 535 12.91 -45.14 -7.00
C GLU A 535 13.74 -44.17 -6.14
N VAL A 536 13.61 -42.87 -6.40
CA VAL A 536 14.45 -41.86 -5.74
C VAL A 536 14.00 -41.63 -4.30
N CYS A 537 14.92 -41.79 -3.35
CA CYS A 537 14.73 -41.39 -1.97
C CYS A 537 15.68 -40.26 -1.58
N PHE A 538 15.22 -39.36 -0.72
CA PHE A 538 16.03 -38.26 -0.23
C PHE A 538 15.62 -37.80 1.18
N GLY A 539 16.59 -37.43 2.00
CA GLY A 539 16.38 -36.76 3.30
C GLY A 539 17.54 -35.82 3.61
N TYR A 540 17.24 -34.64 4.18
CA TYR A 540 18.28 -33.66 4.57
C TYR A 540 19.18 -34.18 5.70
N THR A 541 18.62 -35.01 6.58
CA THR A 541 19.32 -35.73 7.63
C THR A 541 19.14 -37.22 7.41
N LYS A 542 20.18 -38.03 7.69
CA LYS A 542 20.14 -39.49 7.50
C LYS A 542 18.96 -40.15 8.22
N ASP A 543 18.54 -39.60 9.36
CA ASP A 543 17.48 -40.16 10.20
C ASP A 543 16.06 -39.75 9.76
N LYS A 544 15.92 -38.77 8.85
CA LYS A 544 14.62 -38.25 8.42
C LYS A 544 14.53 -38.20 6.90
N THR A 545 14.04 -39.30 6.32
CA THR A 545 13.71 -39.39 4.90
C THR A 545 12.49 -38.50 4.60
N LEU A 546 12.68 -37.53 3.72
CA LEU A 546 11.63 -36.62 3.27
C LEU A 546 10.86 -37.21 2.08
N LEU A 547 11.56 -37.81 1.13
CA LEU A 547 11.02 -38.38 -0.10
C LEU A 547 11.39 -39.87 -0.18
N ARG A 548 10.42 -40.71 -0.54
CA ARG A 548 10.54 -42.17 -0.62
C ARG A 548 9.99 -42.64 -1.96
N ASN A 549 10.79 -43.44 -2.68
CA ASN A 549 10.42 -44.11 -3.93
C ASN A 549 9.71 -43.18 -4.93
N VAL A 550 10.33 -42.03 -5.23
CA VAL A 550 9.78 -41.07 -6.18
C VAL A 550 10.12 -41.50 -7.61
N ASP A 551 9.07 -41.81 -8.38
CA ASP A 551 9.14 -42.10 -9.80
C ASP A 551 8.53 -40.94 -10.59
N LEU A 552 9.32 -40.28 -11.44
CA LEU A 552 8.88 -39.13 -12.23
C LEU A 552 9.55 -39.15 -13.59
N ASP A 553 8.76 -39.15 -14.66
CA ASP A 553 9.24 -39.00 -16.05
C ASP A 553 8.80 -37.64 -16.60
N VAL A 554 9.76 -36.85 -17.08
CA VAL A 554 9.51 -35.53 -17.66
C VAL A 554 10.02 -35.50 -19.09
N GLN A 555 9.09 -35.29 -20.03
CA GLN A 555 9.32 -35.21 -21.46
C GLN A 555 9.22 -33.75 -21.97
N LEU A 556 9.60 -33.51 -23.23
CA LEU A 556 9.55 -32.16 -23.82
C LEU A 556 8.13 -31.61 -24.03
N ASP A 557 7.11 -32.46 -24.10
CA ASP A 557 5.70 -32.07 -24.19
C ASP A 557 4.99 -32.09 -22.83
N SER A 558 5.68 -32.53 -21.78
CA SER A 558 5.10 -32.66 -20.45
C SER A 558 4.70 -31.30 -19.88
N ARG A 559 3.51 -31.26 -19.27
CA ARG A 559 2.97 -30.12 -18.52
C ARG A 559 2.53 -30.60 -17.16
N ILE A 560 3.47 -30.60 -16.23
CA ILE A 560 3.31 -31.23 -14.93
C ILE A 560 3.14 -30.13 -13.87
N GLY A 561 2.04 -30.20 -13.13
CA GLY A 561 1.80 -29.38 -11.95
C GLY A 561 2.01 -30.21 -10.68
N ILE A 562 2.97 -29.84 -9.83
CA ILE A 562 3.18 -30.47 -8.52
C ILE A 562 2.42 -29.67 -7.46
N VAL A 563 1.55 -30.34 -6.72
CA VAL A 563 0.72 -29.77 -5.65
C VAL A 563 0.91 -30.54 -4.35
N GLY A 564 0.71 -29.88 -3.22
CA GLY A 564 0.88 -30.47 -1.89
C GLY A 564 1.06 -29.42 -0.80
N PRO A 565 0.97 -29.81 0.49
CA PRO A 565 1.13 -28.89 1.60
C PRO A 565 2.56 -28.34 1.69
N ASN A 566 2.73 -27.16 2.30
CA ASN A 566 4.03 -26.56 2.51
C ASN A 566 4.90 -27.43 3.41
N GLY A 567 6.14 -27.63 2.97
CA GLY A 567 7.08 -28.54 3.63
C GLY A 567 6.94 -30.02 3.26
N ALA A 568 6.06 -30.39 2.32
CA ALA A 568 5.96 -31.77 1.81
C ALA A 568 7.20 -32.22 1.02
N GLY A 569 8.02 -31.28 0.55
CA GLY A 569 9.22 -31.56 -0.25
C GLY A 569 9.12 -31.18 -1.73
N LYS A 570 8.09 -30.40 -2.14
CA LYS A 570 7.90 -29.90 -3.53
C LYS A 570 9.18 -29.30 -4.12
N THR A 571 9.73 -28.27 -3.48
CA THR A 571 11.01 -27.63 -3.88
C THR A 571 12.19 -28.61 -3.85
N THR A 572 12.18 -29.59 -2.94
CA THR A 572 13.23 -30.61 -2.87
C THR A 572 13.20 -31.55 -4.07
N VAL A 573 12.01 -31.94 -4.54
CA VAL A 573 11.82 -32.71 -5.79
C VAL A 573 12.38 -31.91 -6.98
N LEU A 574 12.05 -30.62 -7.07
CA LEU A 574 12.58 -29.76 -8.13
C LEU A 574 14.12 -29.68 -8.08
N LYS A 575 14.70 -29.55 -6.89
CA LYS A 575 16.16 -29.49 -6.67
C LYS A 575 16.87 -30.80 -7.02
N LEU A 576 16.24 -31.94 -6.78
CA LEU A 576 16.74 -33.25 -7.24
C LEU A 576 16.69 -33.33 -8.76
N LEU A 577 15.60 -32.87 -9.38
CA LEU A 577 15.41 -32.92 -10.82
C LEU A 577 16.43 -32.06 -11.59
N ILE A 578 16.84 -30.92 -11.03
CA ILE A 578 17.88 -30.06 -11.64
C ILE A 578 19.32 -30.51 -11.30
N GLY A 579 19.49 -31.55 -10.49
CA GLY A 579 20.81 -32.06 -10.09
C GLY A 579 21.54 -31.23 -9.03
N GLN A 580 20.85 -30.32 -8.33
CA GLN A 580 21.45 -29.56 -7.21
C GLN A 580 21.58 -30.41 -5.94
N LEU A 581 20.73 -31.43 -5.79
CA LEU A 581 20.78 -32.38 -4.69
C LEU A 581 21.06 -33.78 -5.25
N ALA A 582 21.92 -34.53 -4.56
CA ALA A 582 22.15 -35.93 -4.86
C ALA A 582 21.10 -36.80 -4.13
N PRO A 583 20.47 -37.77 -4.81
CA PRO A 583 19.55 -38.70 -4.15
C PRO A 583 20.30 -39.56 -3.13
N SER A 584 19.63 -39.93 -2.03
CA SER A 584 20.17 -40.86 -1.04
C SER A 584 20.14 -42.30 -1.55
N SER A 585 19.11 -42.65 -2.32
CA SER A 585 18.99 -43.90 -3.09
C SER A 585 18.16 -43.65 -4.35
N GLY A 586 18.20 -44.58 -5.30
CA GLY A 586 17.55 -44.45 -6.61
C GLY A 586 18.45 -43.81 -7.66
N ILE A 587 17.92 -43.67 -8.89
CA ILE A 587 18.68 -43.22 -10.06
C ILE A 587 17.96 -42.04 -10.71
N ILE A 588 18.71 -40.99 -11.04
CA ILE A 588 18.25 -39.86 -11.84
C ILE A 588 19.01 -39.88 -13.18
N SER A 589 18.29 -40.10 -14.28
CA SER A 589 18.83 -40.10 -15.64
C SER A 589 18.44 -38.80 -16.34
N GLN A 590 19.42 -38.12 -16.94
CA GLN A 590 19.21 -36.87 -17.68
C GLN A 590 19.93 -36.92 -19.02
N HIS A 591 19.32 -36.33 -20.05
CA HIS A 591 19.96 -36.20 -21.35
C HIS A 591 21.18 -35.25 -21.28
N PRO A 592 22.37 -35.61 -21.81
CA PRO A 592 23.60 -34.81 -21.64
C PRO A 592 23.55 -33.38 -22.19
N ARG A 593 22.74 -33.14 -23.24
CA ARG A 593 22.54 -31.81 -23.85
C ARG A 593 21.34 -31.05 -23.27
N LEU A 594 20.70 -31.58 -22.24
CA LEU A 594 19.55 -30.95 -21.63
C LEU A 594 19.96 -29.61 -20.98
N ARG A 595 19.12 -28.60 -21.18
CA ARG A 595 19.24 -27.29 -20.50
C ARG A 595 17.96 -27.09 -19.72
N ILE A 596 18.07 -26.91 -18.41
CA ILE A 596 16.92 -26.70 -17.53
C ILE A 596 16.96 -25.24 -17.06
N GLY A 597 15.88 -24.50 -17.32
CA GLY A 597 15.67 -23.17 -16.77
C GLY A 597 14.94 -23.32 -15.44
N PHE A 598 15.62 -23.02 -14.33
CA PHE A 598 15.02 -23.07 -13.00
C PHE A 598 14.68 -21.67 -12.47
N PHE A 599 13.39 -21.43 -12.22
CA PHE A 599 12.90 -20.25 -11.52
C PHE A 599 12.58 -20.64 -10.08
N ALA A 600 13.40 -20.18 -9.15
CA ALA A 600 13.23 -20.44 -7.72
C ALA A 600 12.40 -19.33 -7.05
N GLN A 601 11.75 -19.65 -5.93
CA GLN A 601 11.04 -18.66 -5.11
C GLN A 601 11.94 -17.48 -4.68
N HIS A 602 13.21 -17.76 -4.35
CA HIS A 602 14.24 -16.75 -3.98
C HIS A 602 15.12 -16.30 -5.16
N HIS A 603 14.71 -16.53 -6.41
CA HIS A 603 15.56 -16.19 -7.57
C HIS A 603 15.77 -14.67 -7.71
N VAL A 604 14.86 -13.87 -7.16
CA VAL A 604 15.00 -12.41 -7.06
C VAL A 604 16.17 -12.02 -6.15
N ASP A 605 16.47 -12.80 -5.11
CA ASP A 605 17.56 -12.53 -4.17
C ASP A 605 18.94 -12.81 -4.79
N ALA A 606 18.99 -13.61 -5.87
CA ALA A 606 20.20 -13.84 -6.64
C ALA A 606 20.56 -12.68 -7.60
N LEU A 607 19.65 -11.71 -7.76
CA LEU A 607 19.90 -10.52 -8.57
C LEU A 607 20.79 -9.53 -7.82
N ASP A 608 21.83 -9.02 -8.48
CA ASP A 608 22.72 -8.01 -7.90
C ASP A 608 22.02 -6.64 -7.86
N MET A 609 21.46 -6.31 -6.69
CA MET A 609 20.62 -5.12 -6.47
C MET A 609 21.30 -3.80 -6.81
N ASN A 610 22.64 -3.76 -6.79
CA ASN A 610 23.42 -2.55 -7.08
C ASN A 610 23.58 -2.26 -8.57
N THR A 611 23.30 -3.25 -9.43
CA THR A 611 23.45 -3.15 -10.89
C THR A 611 22.13 -2.84 -11.58
N SER A 612 22.18 -2.33 -12.81
CA SER A 612 20.98 -2.18 -13.64
C SER A 612 20.58 -3.52 -14.28
N ALA A 613 19.31 -3.68 -14.66
CA ALA A 613 18.84 -4.91 -15.30
C ALA A 613 19.62 -5.24 -16.59
N VAL A 614 19.88 -4.21 -17.42
CA VAL A 614 20.73 -4.36 -18.62
C VAL A 614 22.17 -4.70 -18.24
N GLY A 615 22.75 -4.02 -17.26
CA GLY A 615 24.11 -4.28 -16.79
C GLY A 615 24.28 -5.70 -16.24
N PHE A 616 23.29 -6.20 -15.50
CA PHE A 616 23.26 -7.57 -14.99
C PHE A 616 23.25 -8.60 -16.13
N MET A 617 22.41 -8.40 -17.15
CA MET A 617 22.37 -9.29 -18.32
C MET A 617 23.67 -9.26 -19.12
N ALA A 618 24.25 -8.07 -19.34
CA ALA A 618 25.51 -7.91 -20.05
C ALA A 618 26.68 -8.60 -19.31
N LYS A 619 26.69 -8.54 -17.97
CA LYS A 619 27.70 -9.19 -17.12
C LYS A 619 27.59 -10.71 -17.15
N ASN A 620 26.38 -11.26 -17.03
CA ASN A 620 26.17 -12.71 -16.91
C ASN A 620 26.09 -13.44 -18.25
N TYR A 621 25.65 -12.76 -19.30
CA TYR A 621 25.44 -13.35 -20.63
C TYR A 621 26.13 -12.52 -21.72
N PRO A 622 27.47 -12.35 -21.68
CA PRO A 622 28.18 -11.47 -22.60
C PRO A 622 28.00 -11.90 -24.07
N GLY A 623 27.96 -10.94 -24.97
CA GLY A 623 27.91 -11.19 -26.42
C GLY A 623 26.76 -10.53 -27.17
N ARG A 624 25.88 -9.78 -26.49
CA ARG A 624 24.86 -8.93 -27.11
C ARG A 624 25.08 -7.47 -26.78
N THR A 625 24.49 -6.60 -27.59
CA THR A 625 24.54 -5.15 -27.36
C THR A 625 23.50 -4.71 -26.32
N ASP A 626 23.73 -3.58 -25.66
CA ASP A 626 22.77 -2.97 -24.72
C ASP A 626 21.38 -2.78 -25.34
N GLU A 627 21.30 -2.44 -26.64
CA GLU A 627 20.04 -2.28 -27.34
C GLU A 627 19.27 -3.61 -27.46
N GLU A 628 19.97 -4.71 -27.74
CA GLU A 628 19.39 -6.04 -27.80
C GLU A 628 18.88 -6.50 -26.43
N TYR A 629 19.62 -6.24 -25.34
CA TYR A 629 19.12 -6.53 -23.99
C TYR A 629 17.91 -5.67 -23.64
N ARG A 630 17.87 -4.40 -24.03
CA ARG A 630 16.68 -3.55 -23.84
C ARG A 630 15.49 -4.06 -24.63
N ARG A 631 15.69 -4.47 -25.89
CA ARG A 631 14.62 -5.05 -26.72
C ARG A 631 14.11 -6.36 -26.10
N HIS A 632 15.03 -7.18 -25.61
CA HIS A 632 14.71 -8.42 -24.92
C HIS A 632 13.92 -8.17 -23.63
N LEU A 633 14.38 -7.28 -22.75
CA LEU A 633 13.64 -6.84 -21.56
C LEU A 633 12.27 -6.24 -21.89
N GLY A 634 12.17 -5.51 -23.01
CA GLY A 634 10.90 -4.99 -23.52
C GLY A 634 9.89 -6.10 -23.84
N ALA A 635 10.36 -7.24 -24.35
CA ALA A 635 9.55 -8.43 -24.59
C ALA A 635 9.14 -9.20 -23.32
N PHE A 636 9.49 -8.70 -22.13
CA PHE A 636 9.03 -9.18 -20.83
C PHE A 636 8.31 -8.08 -20.04
N GLY A 637 7.93 -6.97 -20.69
CA GLY A 637 7.27 -5.85 -20.02
C GLY A 637 8.22 -5.05 -19.12
N ILE A 638 9.45 -4.79 -19.57
CA ILE A 638 10.36 -3.81 -18.96
C ILE A 638 10.80 -2.84 -20.06
N THR A 639 10.15 -1.69 -20.10
CA THR A 639 10.29 -0.70 -21.18
C THR A 639 10.89 0.61 -20.68
N GLY A 640 11.47 1.40 -21.59
CA GLY A 640 11.97 2.74 -21.29
C GLY A 640 13.14 2.75 -20.31
N MET A 641 13.12 3.69 -19.35
CA MET A 641 14.21 3.91 -18.40
C MET A 641 14.29 2.84 -17.29
N THR A 642 13.24 2.05 -17.09
CA THR A 642 13.18 1.03 -16.02
C THR A 642 14.29 -0.02 -16.17
N GLY A 643 14.68 -0.39 -17.39
CA GLY A 643 15.79 -1.33 -17.60
C GLY A 643 17.18 -0.79 -17.23
N LEU A 644 17.32 0.55 -17.12
CA LEU A 644 18.55 1.24 -16.77
C LEU A 644 18.62 1.61 -15.28
N GLN A 645 17.49 1.57 -14.57
CA GLN A 645 17.46 1.76 -13.14
C GLN A 645 18.14 0.59 -12.43
N LYS A 646 18.69 0.88 -11.23
CA LYS A 646 19.22 -0.16 -10.36
C LYS A 646 18.11 -1.13 -9.97
N LEU A 647 18.46 -2.40 -9.88
CA LEU A 647 17.55 -3.48 -9.53
C LEU A 647 16.91 -3.26 -8.15
N GLU A 648 17.60 -2.63 -7.20
CA GLU A 648 17.07 -2.28 -5.89
C GLU A 648 15.72 -1.54 -5.93
N PHE A 649 15.60 -0.54 -6.81
CA PHE A 649 14.41 0.32 -6.95
C PHE A 649 13.26 -0.32 -7.74
N LEU A 650 13.49 -1.47 -8.36
CA LEU A 650 12.43 -2.18 -9.07
C LEU A 650 11.48 -2.85 -8.08
N SER A 651 10.19 -2.84 -8.43
CA SER A 651 9.18 -3.62 -7.69
C SER A 651 9.47 -5.12 -7.79
N GLY A 652 8.96 -5.91 -6.83
CA GLY A 652 9.09 -7.38 -6.86
C GLY A 652 8.64 -7.99 -8.19
N GLY A 653 7.51 -7.55 -8.74
CA GLY A 653 7.03 -8.02 -10.04
C GLY A 653 7.93 -7.65 -11.21
N GLN A 654 8.53 -6.46 -11.20
CA GLN A 654 9.53 -6.08 -12.20
C GLN A 654 10.81 -6.93 -12.06
N LYS A 655 11.26 -7.21 -10.83
CA LYS A 655 12.40 -8.10 -10.58
C LYS A 655 12.13 -9.52 -11.09
N SER A 656 10.94 -10.07 -10.84
CA SER A 656 10.52 -11.37 -11.38
C SER A 656 10.52 -11.38 -12.90
N ARG A 657 10.06 -10.30 -13.57
CA ARG A 657 10.12 -10.17 -15.04
C ARG A 657 11.56 -10.13 -15.56
N VAL A 658 12.48 -9.42 -14.89
CA VAL A 658 13.92 -9.46 -15.22
C VAL A 658 14.44 -10.89 -15.11
N ALA A 659 14.08 -11.61 -14.05
CA ALA A 659 14.50 -12.99 -13.85
C ALA A 659 13.98 -13.92 -14.96
N PHE A 660 12.70 -13.81 -15.36
CA PHE A 660 12.16 -14.54 -16.51
C PHE A 660 12.88 -14.21 -17.82
N ALA A 661 13.25 -12.94 -18.02
CA ALA A 661 14.03 -12.52 -19.16
C ALA A 661 15.46 -13.09 -19.11
N CYS A 662 16.10 -13.16 -17.94
CA CYS A 662 17.39 -13.84 -17.80
C CYS A 662 17.28 -15.32 -18.11
N LEU A 663 16.19 -15.97 -17.68
CA LEU A 663 15.93 -17.38 -17.91
C LEU A 663 15.77 -17.69 -19.39
N SER A 664 15.05 -16.85 -20.14
CA SER A 664 14.86 -17.06 -21.58
C SER A 664 16.15 -16.90 -22.38
N LEU A 665 17.15 -16.14 -21.91
CA LEU A 665 18.46 -16.05 -22.56
C LEU A 665 19.23 -17.37 -22.55
N THR A 666 18.94 -18.27 -21.61
CA THR A 666 19.60 -19.59 -21.51
C THR A 666 19.08 -20.61 -22.52
N ASN A 667 18.04 -20.27 -23.31
CA ASN A 667 17.34 -21.17 -24.23
C ASN A 667 17.05 -22.55 -23.59
N PRO A 668 16.28 -22.60 -22.49
CA PRO A 668 16.02 -23.84 -21.76
C PRO A 668 15.13 -24.79 -22.59
N HIS A 669 15.33 -26.09 -22.41
CA HIS A 669 14.47 -27.13 -22.98
C HIS A 669 13.34 -27.53 -22.04
N ILE A 670 13.60 -27.49 -20.73
CA ILE A 670 12.60 -27.68 -19.68
C ILE A 670 12.61 -26.45 -18.79
N LEU A 671 11.42 -25.93 -18.50
CA LEU A 671 11.19 -24.88 -17.52
C LEU A 671 10.71 -25.51 -16.22
N VAL A 672 11.44 -25.26 -15.14
CA VAL A 672 11.08 -25.66 -13.79
C VAL A 672 10.76 -24.40 -12.99
N LEU A 673 9.51 -24.24 -12.57
CA LEU A 673 8.99 -23.03 -11.94
C LEU A 673 8.52 -23.34 -10.52
N ASP A 674 9.14 -22.74 -9.52
CA ASP A 674 8.75 -22.87 -8.11
C ASP A 674 8.01 -21.60 -7.66
N GLU A 675 6.69 -21.69 -7.50
CA GLU A 675 5.77 -20.60 -7.16
C GLU A 675 5.94 -19.34 -8.03
N PRO A 676 5.79 -19.44 -9.37
CA PRO A 676 5.99 -18.31 -10.28
C PRO A 676 4.94 -17.20 -10.13
N SER A 677 3.82 -17.46 -9.47
CA SER A 677 2.78 -16.49 -9.16
C SER A 677 3.25 -15.43 -8.15
N ASN A 678 4.28 -15.72 -7.36
CA ASN A 678 4.73 -14.82 -6.30
C ASN A 678 5.25 -13.51 -6.89
N HIS A 679 4.69 -12.39 -6.40
CA HIS A 679 5.01 -11.02 -6.80
C HIS A 679 4.62 -10.63 -8.24
N LEU A 680 3.96 -11.50 -9.01
CA LEU A 680 3.42 -11.13 -10.32
C LEU A 680 2.01 -10.54 -10.22
N ASP A 681 1.76 -9.51 -11.02
CA ASP A 681 0.43 -8.96 -11.23
C ASP A 681 -0.47 -9.91 -12.01
N ILE A 682 -1.78 -9.74 -11.87
CA ILE A 682 -2.80 -10.50 -12.62
C ILE A 682 -2.53 -10.46 -14.14
N GLU A 683 -2.21 -9.27 -14.70
CA GLU A 683 -1.90 -9.10 -16.13
C GLU A 683 -0.62 -9.84 -16.55
N ALA A 684 0.40 -9.86 -15.68
CA ALA A 684 1.64 -10.57 -15.95
C ALA A 684 1.48 -12.09 -15.81
N MET A 685 0.62 -12.55 -14.89
CA MET A 685 0.29 -13.96 -14.71
C MET A 685 -0.44 -14.53 -15.92
N ASP A 686 -1.42 -13.81 -16.47
CA ASP A 686 -2.10 -14.23 -17.71
C ASP A 686 -1.11 -14.35 -18.87
N ALA A 687 -0.26 -13.33 -19.04
CA ALA A 687 0.75 -13.32 -20.08
C ALA A 687 1.77 -14.45 -19.93
N LEU A 688 2.14 -14.81 -18.69
CA LEU A 688 3.01 -15.95 -18.41
C LEU A 688 2.29 -17.27 -18.71
N ALA A 689 1.02 -17.42 -18.32
CA ALA A 689 0.24 -18.61 -18.60
C ALA A 689 0.11 -18.87 -20.12
N ASP A 690 -0.18 -17.81 -20.89
CA ASP A 690 -0.23 -17.89 -22.35
C ASP A 690 1.13 -18.25 -22.96
N ALA A 691 2.22 -17.69 -22.43
CA ALA A 691 3.56 -18.00 -22.90
C ALA A 691 3.99 -19.44 -22.60
N LEU A 692 3.67 -19.96 -21.41
CA LEU A 692 3.96 -21.34 -21.02
C LEU A 692 3.11 -22.35 -21.79
N LYS A 693 1.87 -22.00 -22.13
CA LYS A 693 1.01 -22.79 -23.00
C LYS A 693 1.60 -22.93 -24.41
N ASN A 694 2.12 -21.84 -24.96
CA ASN A 694 2.71 -21.79 -26.30
C ASN A 694 4.17 -22.28 -26.36
N PHE A 695 4.84 -22.47 -25.22
CA PHE A 695 6.23 -22.93 -25.17
C PHE A 695 6.37 -24.36 -25.72
N GLN A 696 7.40 -24.63 -26.54
CA GLN A 696 7.54 -25.95 -27.17
C GLN A 696 8.28 -26.99 -26.30
N GLY A 697 8.89 -26.56 -25.19
CA GLY A 697 9.59 -27.44 -24.25
C GLY A 697 8.73 -27.90 -23.09
N GLY A 698 9.33 -28.71 -22.20
CA GLY A 698 8.63 -29.28 -21.04
C GLY A 698 8.44 -28.22 -19.95
N VAL A 699 7.29 -28.22 -19.27
CA VAL A 699 7.02 -27.31 -18.15
C VAL A 699 6.68 -28.13 -16.92
N LEU A 700 7.46 -27.91 -15.87
CA LEU A 700 7.24 -28.42 -14.53
C LEU A 700 7.01 -27.23 -13.60
N MET A 701 5.85 -27.17 -12.96
CA MET A 701 5.47 -26.04 -12.12
C MET A 701 5.00 -26.52 -10.74
N VAL A 702 5.46 -25.84 -9.70
CA VAL A 702 4.85 -25.85 -8.38
C VAL A 702 4.11 -24.52 -8.24
N SER A 703 2.81 -24.57 -7.97
CA SER A 703 2.03 -23.37 -7.68
C SER A 703 0.85 -23.68 -6.78
N HIS A 704 0.48 -22.72 -5.95
CA HIS A 704 -0.80 -22.72 -5.24
C HIS A 704 -1.96 -22.13 -6.05
N ASP A 705 -1.69 -21.45 -7.17
CA ASP A 705 -2.73 -20.86 -8.01
C ASP A 705 -3.41 -21.92 -8.89
N VAL A 706 -4.66 -22.20 -8.51
CA VAL A 706 -5.55 -23.14 -9.20
C VAL A 706 -5.78 -22.75 -10.65
N THR A 707 -5.90 -21.46 -10.96
CA THR A 707 -6.18 -20.98 -12.32
C THR A 707 -4.99 -21.16 -13.24
N MET A 708 -3.78 -20.87 -12.75
CA MET A 708 -2.53 -21.09 -13.49
C MET A 708 -2.31 -22.58 -13.79
N LEU A 709 -2.50 -23.44 -12.79
CA LEU A 709 -2.40 -24.89 -12.96
C LEU A 709 -3.43 -25.43 -13.96
N GLN A 710 -4.68 -24.96 -13.90
CA GLN A 710 -5.73 -25.38 -14.85
C GLN A 710 -5.43 -24.95 -16.29
N ASN A 711 -4.85 -23.77 -16.48
CA ASN A 711 -4.59 -23.22 -17.81
C ASN A 711 -3.34 -23.81 -18.48
N VAL A 712 -2.32 -24.17 -17.68
CA VAL A 712 -1.00 -24.59 -18.18
C VAL A 712 -0.76 -26.10 -18.06
N CYS A 713 -1.17 -26.72 -16.96
CA CYS A 713 -0.82 -28.12 -16.64
C CYS A 713 -1.84 -29.11 -17.21
N THR A 714 -1.35 -30.21 -17.79
CA THR A 714 -2.18 -31.33 -18.28
C THR A 714 -2.22 -32.50 -17.31
N SER A 715 -1.21 -32.61 -16.44
CA SER A 715 -1.13 -33.65 -15.42
C SER A 715 -0.77 -33.03 -14.07
N LEU A 716 -1.43 -33.53 -13.02
CA LEU A 716 -1.18 -33.11 -11.65
C LEU A 716 -0.52 -34.22 -10.87
N TRP A 717 0.47 -33.85 -10.07
CA TRP A 717 1.21 -34.75 -9.21
C TRP A 717 1.12 -34.25 -7.78
N VAL A 718 0.68 -35.12 -6.87
CA VAL A 718 0.48 -34.77 -5.47
C VAL A 718 1.70 -35.24 -4.69
N CYS A 719 2.37 -34.29 -4.04
CA CYS A 719 3.44 -34.55 -3.10
C CYS A 719 2.86 -34.55 -1.70
N ASP A 720 2.69 -35.75 -1.12
CA ASP A 720 2.15 -35.94 0.22
C ASP A 720 2.76 -37.18 0.90
N HIS A 721 2.86 -37.13 2.22
CA HIS A 721 3.43 -38.20 3.07
C HIS A 721 4.81 -38.74 2.61
N GLY A 722 5.58 -37.91 1.91
CA GLY A 722 6.90 -38.27 1.38
C GLY A 722 6.88 -39.09 0.09
N THR A 723 5.75 -39.17 -0.60
CA THR A 723 5.62 -39.77 -1.94
C THR A 723 5.16 -38.72 -2.94
N VAL A 724 5.41 -38.95 -4.23
CA VAL A 724 4.94 -38.09 -5.32
C VAL A 724 4.17 -38.96 -6.30
N GLU A 725 2.86 -38.83 -6.31
CA GLU A 725 1.97 -39.69 -7.11
C GLU A 725 1.21 -38.88 -8.15
N LYS A 726 0.99 -39.48 -9.33
CA LYS A 726 0.16 -38.88 -10.37
C LYS A 726 -1.31 -38.92 -9.94
N PHE A 727 -1.93 -37.76 -9.88
CA PHE A 727 -3.34 -37.64 -9.56
C PHE A 727 -4.20 -37.84 -10.82
N PRO A 728 -5.20 -38.74 -10.80
CA PRO A 728 -5.98 -39.10 -11.98
C PRO A 728 -7.08 -38.08 -12.35
N GLY A 729 -7.25 -36.99 -11.59
CA GLY A 729 -8.31 -35.99 -11.80
C GLY A 729 -7.79 -34.58 -12.05
N ASP A 730 -8.72 -33.66 -12.29
CA ASP A 730 -8.43 -32.24 -12.52
C ASP A 730 -8.18 -31.48 -11.20
N VAL A 731 -7.68 -30.23 -11.30
CA VAL A 731 -7.41 -29.36 -10.14
C VAL A 731 -8.67 -29.16 -9.28
N LYS A 732 -9.87 -29.13 -9.89
CA LYS A 732 -11.14 -29.03 -9.14
C LYS A 732 -11.41 -30.27 -8.28
N ALA A 733 -11.11 -31.46 -8.80
CA ALA A 733 -11.24 -32.70 -8.05
C ALA A 733 -10.21 -32.76 -6.90
N TYR A 734 -9.02 -32.21 -7.13
CA TYR A 734 -8.01 -32.05 -6.08
C TYR A 734 -8.46 -31.10 -4.97
N LYS A 735 -9.05 -29.92 -5.29
CA LYS A 735 -9.62 -29.00 -4.29
C LYS A 735 -10.67 -29.71 -3.42
N LYS A 736 -11.58 -30.47 -4.03
CA LYS A 736 -12.59 -31.26 -3.29
C LYS A 736 -11.96 -32.27 -2.34
N ARG A 737 -10.99 -33.06 -2.83
CA ARG A 737 -10.26 -34.03 -1.99
C ARG A 737 -9.57 -33.37 -0.80
N ILE A 738 -8.95 -32.21 -1.00
CA ILE A 738 -8.32 -31.45 0.09
C ILE A 738 -9.38 -30.98 1.09
N THR A 739 -10.49 -30.39 0.63
CA THR A 739 -11.54 -29.91 1.53
C THR A 739 -12.13 -31.05 2.36
N GLU A 740 -12.35 -32.22 1.74
CA GLU A 740 -12.80 -33.43 2.44
C GLU A 740 -11.76 -33.93 3.45
N GLN A 741 -10.47 -33.93 3.10
CA GLN A 741 -9.39 -34.29 4.02
C GLN A 741 -9.25 -33.30 5.18
N ALA A 742 -9.40 -31.99 4.93
CA ALA A 742 -9.36 -30.96 5.96
C ALA A 742 -10.56 -31.08 6.92
N ASN A 743 -11.74 -31.40 6.40
CA ASN A 743 -12.93 -31.69 7.20
C ASN A 743 -12.73 -32.96 8.04
N ALA A 744 -12.15 -34.02 7.46
CA ALA A 744 -11.89 -35.29 8.14
C ALA A 744 -10.76 -35.21 9.19
N ALA A 745 -9.77 -34.34 8.99
CA ALA A 745 -8.70 -34.07 9.95
C ALA A 745 -9.13 -33.18 11.13
N GLY A 746 -10.42 -32.85 11.24
CA GLY A 746 -10.98 -32.06 12.34
C GLY A 746 -10.73 -30.56 12.24
N VAL A 747 -10.19 -30.06 11.11
CA VAL A 747 -9.92 -28.62 10.90
C VAL A 747 -11.20 -27.84 10.63
N VAL A 748 -12.28 -28.53 10.26
CA VAL A 748 -13.61 -27.96 10.01
C VAL A 748 -14.67 -28.73 10.79
N THR A 749 -14.38 -29.13 12.03
CA THR A 749 -15.46 -29.51 12.95
C THR A 749 -16.25 -28.25 13.30
N ALA A 750 -17.38 -28.11 12.62
CA ALA A 750 -18.56 -27.31 12.94
C ALA A 750 -18.33 -26.08 13.86
N HIS A 751 -18.44 -24.90 13.25
CA HIS A 751 -18.97 -23.71 13.94
C HIS A 751 -20.32 -24.03 14.60
#